data_AF-A0A2D2C298-F1
#
_entry.id   AF-A0A2D2C298-F1
#
_cell.length_a   1.000
_cell.length_b   1.000
_cell.length_c   1.000
_cell.angle_alpha   90.00
_cell.angle_beta   90.00
_cell.angle_gamma   90.00
#
_symmetry.space_group_name_H-M   'P 1'
#
loop_
_entity.id
_entity.type
_entity.pdbx_description
1 polymer ?
#
loop_
_entity_poly.entity_id
_entity_poly.type
_entity_poly.pdbx_seq_one_letter_code
_entity_poly.pdbx_strand_id
1 'polypeptide(L)'
;MFLFDDEAIEGWLGDFAGAAPATPGRVTIAPTEGVAFSSHSFLAFAAGVTPDGGSTVLASLWQGTRHLNYLGFSTLKQRWDANGVDRTGDYSGALWLTEFVNPADGGWPAPDSAAGRETLQYLYWYGLTAQRKGCKAIFLYPPWSPQGMEALDPQTMSWFQRQADWWNARPDATIPAYVMPVPAIVAGFRAMFAPQSIYSDGLHLRGSNDAEPNKHMDALAVGLDMMMTGTRPANDPSWTAEMIAQVDIVWAAIRDYACTGLGGAITVTPTPVSADPLPDPMPLLRYGLGEGQIGIHLTTDGARVDGGGQVTGLINQGAAGALFDATVSGAPLTRNGHTLQLSGSTGTPTLATRASIMGIRLMWVMDCAGLTANMRLFGSDVAGTDDYELRMIVAFNRIYAWTNNGGTSAGQNIHSGNYTYPTSGLHLFEIELSPAGWAVYLDGALIGSAAILAAPFQTDFLLDRIGQGATTAVPLVADMGDILGVRLGAGPRTRSRRPAPSCAAASPGCRNDPRPAHGRGAARPLCLGGRSGRPCRHRRGALGADRQPGRRRRHLCRIRAGPGPDQPPGADLGQPARLVGREPGGGAGMGARGRAAADPDGRDRLGSGRRCHGRGGQEGMTGPRELCSKRIPLRVRPR
;
A
#
# COMPACT_ATOMS: atom_id res chain seq x y z
N MET A 1 31.64 -20.74 6.65
CA MET A 1 31.54 -21.82 7.65
C MET A 1 30.23 -21.59 8.38
N PHE A 2 29.20 -22.35 8.04
CA PHE A 2 27.88 -22.29 8.68
C PHE A 2 27.72 -23.58 9.49
N LEU A 3 27.15 -23.47 10.69
CA LEU A 3 26.77 -24.61 11.52
C LEU A 3 25.25 -24.74 11.49
N PHE A 4 24.77 -25.64 10.65
CA PHE A 4 23.59 -26.45 10.95
C PHE A 4 24.10 -27.86 11.21
N ASP A 5 23.95 -28.32 12.44
CA ASP A 5 23.94 -29.71 12.88
C ASP A 5 23.05 -29.69 14.15
N ASP A 6 22.25 -30.67 14.53
CA ASP A 6 21.32 -31.59 13.87
C ASP A 6 20.61 -32.33 15.04
N GLU A 7 19.94 -33.47 14.81
CA GLU A 7 19.52 -34.42 15.86
C GLU A 7 18.46 -33.99 16.91
N ALA A 8 17.40 -33.26 16.51
CA ALA A 8 16.10 -33.37 17.19
C ALA A 8 14.91 -32.89 16.33
N ILE A 9 14.34 -33.74 15.46
CA ILE A 9 12.90 -33.75 15.07
C ILE A 9 12.48 -34.89 14.10
N GLU A 10 13.39 -35.71 13.54
CA GLU A 10 13.02 -36.84 12.64
C GLU A 10 12.15 -37.95 13.27
N GLY A 11 11.81 -37.87 14.57
CA GLY A 11 10.97 -38.84 15.28
C GLY A 11 9.45 -38.71 15.06
N TRP A 12 8.96 -37.88 14.12
CA TRP A 12 7.53 -37.59 13.98
C TRP A 12 6.94 -37.63 12.56
N LEU A 13 7.56 -38.36 11.64
CA LEU A 13 7.00 -38.67 10.30
C LEU A 13 6.05 -39.89 10.35
N GLY A 14 5.00 -39.80 11.17
CA GLY A 14 3.95 -40.82 11.30
C GLY A 14 2.53 -40.24 11.20
N ASP A 15 1.72 -40.81 10.32
CA ASP A 15 0.25 -40.69 10.27
C ASP A 15 -0.38 -39.28 10.26
N PHE A 16 0.05 -38.42 9.33
CA PHE A 16 -0.73 -37.22 8.93
C PHE A 16 -1.71 -37.48 7.78
N ALA A 17 -2.62 -38.43 7.99
CA ALA A 17 -3.97 -38.36 7.41
C ALA A 17 -4.76 -37.26 8.15
N GLY A 18 -4.33 -36.00 7.98
CA GLY A 18 -4.79 -34.88 8.78
C GLY A 18 -6.30 -34.70 8.73
N ALA A 19 -6.96 -34.75 9.89
CA ALA A 19 -8.33 -34.32 10.03
C ALA A 19 -8.45 -32.86 9.58
N ALA A 20 -9.51 -32.53 8.83
CA ALA A 20 -9.75 -31.16 8.39
C ALA A 20 -9.75 -30.21 9.61
N PRO A 21 -9.04 -29.06 9.55
CA PRO A 21 -8.92 -28.16 10.69
C PRO A 21 -10.32 -27.70 11.13
N ALA A 22 -10.59 -27.79 12.43
CA ALA A 22 -11.87 -27.39 12.98
C ALA A 22 -12.14 -25.92 12.64
N THR A 23 -13.30 -25.64 12.02
CA THR A 23 -13.63 -24.27 11.59
C THR A 23 -13.59 -23.32 12.79
N PRO A 24 -12.88 -22.17 12.70
CA PRO A 24 -12.78 -21.24 13.81
C PRO A 24 -14.15 -20.81 14.31
N GLY A 25 -14.31 -20.76 15.65
CA GLY A 25 -15.55 -20.29 16.28
C GLY A 25 -15.95 -18.91 15.74
N ARG A 26 -17.26 -18.73 15.48
CA ARG A 26 -17.76 -17.55 14.77
C ARG A 26 -17.45 -16.24 15.50
N VAL A 27 -16.80 -15.32 14.80
CA VAL A 27 -16.73 -13.91 15.18
C VAL A 27 -17.85 -13.14 14.48
N THR A 28 -18.47 -12.20 15.20
CA THR A 28 -19.52 -11.31 14.69
C THR A 28 -18.99 -9.88 14.56
N ILE A 29 -19.34 -9.23 13.47
CA ILE A 29 -19.04 -7.81 13.23
C ILE A 29 -20.31 -7.01 13.53
N ALA A 30 -20.21 -5.96 14.34
CA ALA A 30 -21.34 -5.09 14.63
C ALA A 30 -21.59 -4.13 13.46
N PRO A 31 -22.85 -3.81 13.09
CA PRO A 31 -23.17 -2.95 11.95
C PRO A 31 -22.58 -1.52 11.97
N THR A 32 -22.03 -1.08 13.10
CA THR A 32 -21.34 0.21 13.27
C THR A 32 -19.85 0.16 12.94
N GLU A 33 -19.25 -1.01 12.75
CA GLU A 33 -17.81 -1.16 12.54
C GLU A 33 -17.41 -0.86 11.09
N GLY A 34 -16.23 -0.27 10.91
CA GLY A 34 -15.69 0.00 9.57
C GLY A 34 -15.32 -1.31 8.86
N VAL A 35 -15.73 -1.46 7.60
CA VAL A 35 -15.44 -2.66 6.78
C VAL A 35 -14.90 -2.26 5.42
N ALA A 36 -14.10 -3.14 4.81
CA ALA A 36 -13.52 -2.92 3.49
C ALA A 36 -13.79 -4.07 2.53
N PHE A 37 -13.76 -3.76 1.23
CA PHE A 37 -14.02 -4.69 0.14
C PHE A 37 -12.92 -4.55 -0.92
N SER A 38 -12.09 -5.59 -1.10
CA SER A 38 -11.18 -5.72 -2.24
C SER A 38 -11.86 -6.56 -3.32
N SER A 39 -12.45 -5.86 -4.30
CA SER A 39 -13.58 -6.40 -5.06
C SER A 39 -13.39 -6.44 -6.59
N HIS A 40 -13.77 -7.59 -7.16
CA HIS A 40 -14.30 -7.71 -8.51
C HIS A 40 -15.82 -7.42 -8.51
N SER A 41 -16.45 -7.27 -9.69
CA SER A 41 -17.87 -6.91 -9.83
C SER A 41 -18.82 -7.83 -9.03
N PHE A 42 -18.55 -9.13 -8.99
CA PHE A 42 -19.29 -10.13 -8.20
C PHE A 42 -19.56 -9.71 -6.75
N LEU A 43 -18.54 -9.13 -6.09
CA LEU A 43 -18.61 -8.62 -4.72
C LEU A 43 -18.99 -7.14 -4.71
N ALA A 44 -18.41 -6.34 -5.62
CA ALA A 44 -18.58 -4.89 -5.64
C ALA A 44 -20.05 -4.49 -5.80
N PHE A 45 -20.78 -5.20 -6.67
CA PHE A 45 -22.19 -4.95 -6.94
C PHE A 45 -23.11 -5.36 -5.79
N ALA A 46 -22.68 -6.24 -4.88
CA ALA A 46 -23.41 -6.52 -3.64
C ALA A 46 -23.02 -5.54 -2.51
N ALA A 47 -21.75 -5.10 -2.47
CA ALA A 47 -21.23 -4.21 -1.45
C ALA A 47 -21.69 -2.74 -1.59
N GLY A 48 -22.01 -2.30 -2.81
CA GLY A 48 -22.53 -0.96 -3.08
C GLY A 48 -22.74 -0.66 -4.56
N VAL A 49 -22.96 0.62 -4.87
CA VAL A 49 -23.10 1.13 -6.24
C VAL A 49 -21.71 1.42 -6.82
N THR A 50 -21.45 0.92 -8.03
CA THR A 50 -20.25 1.17 -8.83
C THR A 50 -20.62 1.86 -10.16
N PRO A 51 -19.66 2.33 -10.97
CA PRO A 51 -19.94 2.87 -12.31
C PRO A 51 -20.63 1.87 -13.24
N ASP A 52 -20.44 0.56 -13.03
CA ASP A 52 -20.94 -0.52 -13.88
C ASP A 52 -22.26 -1.13 -13.34
N GLY A 53 -22.78 -0.62 -12.22
CA GLY A 53 -23.97 -1.12 -11.53
C GLY A 53 -23.74 -1.45 -10.06
N GLY A 54 -24.76 -1.98 -9.39
CA GLY A 54 -24.68 -2.46 -8.01
C GLY A 54 -25.93 -2.20 -7.17
N SER A 55 -25.92 -2.69 -5.94
CA SER A 55 -27.00 -2.62 -4.96
C SER A 55 -26.87 -1.42 -4.05
N THR A 56 -28.01 -0.86 -3.63
CA THR A 56 -28.07 0.12 -2.53
C THR A 56 -28.34 -0.53 -1.17
N VAL A 57 -28.72 -1.81 -1.09
CA VAL A 57 -29.30 -2.40 0.13
C VAL A 57 -28.32 -2.52 1.29
N LEU A 58 -27.03 -2.83 1.05
CA LEU A 58 -26.04 -2.81 2.14
C LEU A 58 -25.85 -1.41 2.74
N ALA A 59 -26.26 -0.33 2.04
CA ALA A 59 -26.19 1.04 2.55
C ALA A 59 -27.31 1.42 3.53
N SER A 60 -28.45 0.70 3.55
CA SER A 60 -29.48 0.88 4.57
C SER A 60 -29.29 -0.04 5.78
N LEU A 61 -28.61 -1.18 5.61
CA LEU A 61 -28.30 -2.12 6.68
C LEU A 61 -27.04 -1.73 7.48
N TRP A 62 -25.96 -1.35 6.80
CA TRP A 62 -24.65 -1.12 7.44
C TRP A 62 -24.41 0.36 7.79
N GLN A 63 -24.20 0.63 9.08
CA GLN A 63 -24.02 1.97 9.64
C GLN A 63 -22.56 2.43 9.67
N GLY A 64 -21.61 1.50 9.73
CA GLY A 64 -20.18 1.76 9.74
C GLY A 64 -19.61 2.17 8.38
N THR A 65 -18.42 2.74 8.38
CA THR A 65 -17.72 3.15 7.15
C THR A 65 -17.46 1.96 6.24
N ARG A 66 -17.87 2.04 4.97
CA ARG A 66 -17.63 1.01 3.94
C ARG A 66 -16.59 1.49 2.92
N HIS A 67 -15.44 0.83 2.87
CA HIS A 67 -14.34 1.14 1.94
C HIS A 67 -14.36 0.20 0.74
N LEU A 68 -14.83 0.66 -0.42
CA LEU A 68 -14.93 -0.15 -1.63
C LEU A 68 -13.75 0.10 -2.58
N ASN A 69 -12.79 -0.82 -2.64
CA ASN A 69 -11.82 -0.88 -3.75
C ASN A 69 -12.38 -1.81 -4.84
N TYR A 70 -12.79 -1.24 -5.96
CA TYR A 70 -13.31 -1.97 -7.11
C TYR A 70 -12.37 -1.88 -8.31
N LEU A 71 -12.06 -3.04 -8.91
CA LEU A 71 -11.35 -3.14 -10.17
C LEU A 71 -11.93 -4.28 -11.01
N GLY A 72 -12.50 -3.95 -12.17
CA GLY A 72 -13.05 -4.94 -13.11
C GLY A 72 -11.98 -5.90 -13.65
N PHE A 73 -12.38 -7.16 -13.84
CA PHE A 73 -11.60 -8.33 -14.24
C PHE A 73 -10.21 -8.40 -13.59
N SER A 74 -10.17 -8.50 -12.25
CA SER A 74 -8.93 -8.36 -11.48
C SER A 74 -8.66 -9.43 -10.42
N THR A 75 -7.37 -9.70 -10.23
CA THR A 75 -6.85 -10.54 -9.14
C THR A 75 -6.54 -9.74 -7.87
N LEU A 76 -6.35 -10.44 -6.75
CA LEU A 76 -5.84 -9.90 -5.49
C LEU A 76 -4.50 -9.17 -5.69
N LYS A 77 -3.58 -9.72 -6.52
CA LYS A 77 -2.34 -9.03 -6.90
C LYS A 77 -2.64 -7.66 -7.53
N GLN A 78 -3.51 -7.63 -8.54
CA GLN A 78 -3.75 -6.41 -9.31
C GLN A 78 -4.43 -5.31 -8.47
N ARG A 79 -5.29 -5.68 -7.51
CA ARG A 79 -5.85 -4.72 -6.54
C ARG A 79 -4.86 -4.34 -5.44
N TRP A 80 -3.95 -5.24 -5.06
CA TRP A 80 -2.87 -4.93 -4.14
C TRP A 80 -1.93 -3.88 -4.73
N ASP A 81 -1.47 -4.11 -5.96
CA ASP A 81 -0.61 -3.19 -6.73
C ASP A 81 -1.30 -1.83 -7.01
N ALA A 82 -2.64 -1.80 -7.05
CA ALA A 82 -3.40 -0.56 -7.15
C ALA A 82 -3.45 0.27 -5.86
N ASN A 83 -3.12 -0.33 -4.70
CA ASN A 83 -3.06 0.30 -3.37
C ASN A 83 -4.32 1.10 -3.00
N GLY A 84 -5.50 0.47 -3.14
CA GLY A 84 -6.80 1.11 -2.92
C GLY A 84 -7.17 1.34 -1.45
N VAL A 85 -8.44 1.71 -1.22
CA VAL A 85 -9.00 1.97 0.12
C VAL A 85 -9.11 0.71 1.00
N ASP A 86 -9.10 -0.48 0.38
CA ASP A 86 -8.90 -1.76 1.05
C ASP A 86 -7.54 -1.87 1.75
N ARG A 87 -6.53 -1.12 1.30
CA ARG A 87 -5.19 -1.09 1.91
C ARG A 87 -4.97 0.20 2.71
N THR A 88 -5.44 1.33 2.21
CA THR A 88 -5.19 2.67 2.76
C THR A 88 -6.27 3.22 3.69
N GLY A 89 -7.52 2.76 3.60
CA GLY A 89 -8.64 3.24 4.41
C GLY A 89 -8.59 2.77 5.87
N ASP A 90 -9.28 3.50 6.75
CA ASP A 90 -9.38 3.19 8.18
C ASP A 90 -10.62 2.34 8.50
N TYR A 91 -10.41 1.09 8.91
CA TYR A 91 -11.46 0.10 9.16
C TYR A 91 -10.97 -1.04 10.07
N SER A 92 -11.82 -1.50 10.99
CA SER A 92 -11.46 -2.45 12.06
C SER A 92 -12.51 -3.54 12.33
N GLY A 93 -13.57 -3.61 11.53
CA GLY A 93 -14.54 -4.70 11.54
C GLY A 93 -14.00 -5.90 10.77
N ALA A 94 -14.04 -5.85 9.44
CA ALA A 94 -13.61 -6.95 8.58
C ALA A 94 -13.14 -6.50 7.19
N LEU A 95 -12.39 -7.37 6.53
CA LEU A 95 -11.98 -7.26 5.13
C LEU A 95 -12.64 -8.35 4.28
N TRP A 96 -13.39 -7.93 3.27
CA TRP A 96 -13.96 -8.79 2.24
C TRP A 96 -13.03 -8.90 1.03
N LEU A 97 -12.81 -10.11 0.54
CA LEU A 97 -11.92 -10.43 -0.59
C LEU A 97 -12.65 -11.31 -1.61
N THR A 98 -12.44 -11.06 -2.90
CA THR A 98 -12.84 -11.99 -3.98
C THR A 98 -11.68 -12.12 -4.98
N GLU A 99 -11.19 -13.34 -5.20
CA GLU A 99 -10.23 -13.62 -6.28
C GLU A 99 -10.99 -13.89 -7.59
N PHE A 100 -10.46 -13.42 -8.71
CA PHE A 100 -10.97 -13.73 -10.04
C PHE A 100 -9.83 -13.94 -11.03
N VAL A 101 -9.46 -15.21 -11.20
CA VAL A 101 -8.76 -15.71 -12.39
C VAL A 101 -9.84 -16.25 -13.33
N ASN A 102 -9.80 -15.90 -14.62
CA ASN A 102 -10.84 -16.28 -15.58
C ASN A 102 -10.98 -17.81 -15.71
N PRO A 103 -12.05 -18.44 -15.20
CA PRO A 103 -12.13 -19.90 -15.17
C PRO A 103 -12.44 -20.50 -16.55
N ALA A 104 -12.78 -19.69 -17.55
CA ALA A 104 -12.93 -20.14 -18.94
C ALA A 104 -11.59 -20.57 -19.58
N ASP A 105 -10.45 -20.09 -19.05
CA ASP A 105 -9.11 -20.36 -19.60
C ASP A 105 -8.48 -21.68 -19.09
N GLY A 106 -9.25 -22.52 -18.38
CA GLY A 106 -8.80 -23.82 -17.89
C GLY A 106 -9.27 -24.22 -16.48
N GLY A 107 -10.24 -23.50 -15.91
CA GLY A 107 -10.66 -23.63 -14.52
C GLY A 107 -9.81 -22.77 -13.56
N TRP A 108 -9.92 -23.05 -12.26
CA TRP A 108 -9.12 -22.36 -11.23
C TRP A 108 -7.68 -22.89 -11.18
N PRO A 109 -6.67 -22.03 -10.91
CA PRO A 109 -5.28 -22.46 -10.83
C PRO A 109 -5.05 -23.44 -9.66
N ALA A 110 -4.27 -24.49 -9.90
CA ALA A 110 -3.79 -25.37 -8.82
C ALA A 110 -2.92 -24.56 -7.83
N PRO A 111 -2.99 -24.78 -6.50
CA PRO A 111 -2.34 -23.91 -5.51
C PRO A 111 -0.82 -23.92 -5.58
N ASP A 112 -0.25 -25.07 -5.90
CA ASP A 112 1.15 -25.33 -6.13
C ASP A 112 1.65 -24.74 -7.45
N SER A 113 0.77 -24.39 -8.39
CA SER A 113 1.14 -23.57 -9.55
C SER A 113 1.59 -22.17 -9.13
N ALA A 114 2.28 -21.45 -10.02
CA ALA A 114 2.71 -20.08 -9.76
C ALA A 114 1.54 -19.12 -9.45
N ALA A 115 0.42 -19.25 -10.17
CA ALA A 115 -0.77 -18.41 -9.95
C ALA A 115 -1.53 -18.77 -8.66
N GLY A 116 -1.48 -20.05 -8.25
CA GLY A 116 -2.02 -20.50 -6.96
C GLY A 116 -1.21 -19.93 -5.79
N ARG A 117 0.11 -20.04 -5.85
CA ARG A 117 1.03 -19.44 -4.88
C ARG A 117 0.92 -17.92 -4.86
N GLU A 118 0.78 -17.27 -6.01
CA GLU A 118 0.53 -15.83 -6.08
C GLU A 118 -0.76 -15.46 -5.32
N THR A 119 -1.87 -16.16 -5.58
CA THR A 119 -3.14 -15.95 -4.87
C THR A 119 -2.95 -15.98 -3.34
N LEU A 120 -2.28 -17.02 -2.83
CA LEU A 120 -2.04 -17.20 -1.39
C LEU A 120 -1.11 -16.12 -0.82
N GLN A 121 -0.10 -15.69 -1.58
CA GLN A 121 0.82 -14.62 -1.19
C GLN A 121 0.11 -13.28 -0.99
N TYR A 122 -0.83 -12.93 -1.87
CA TYR A 122 -1.61 -11.69 -1.74
C TYR A 122 -2.75 -11.82 -0.72
N LEU A 123 -3.39 -12.99 -0.59
CA LEU A 123 -4.33 -13.28 0.50
C LEU A 123 -3.66 -13.07 1.88
N TYR A 124 -2.46 -13.62 2.07
CA TYR A 124 -1.66 -13.45 3.28
C TYR A 124 -1.32 -11.98 3.57
N TRP A 125 -0.89 -11.22 2.55
CA TRP A 125 -0.63 -9.79 2.70
C TRP A 125 -1.89 -8.98 3.02
N TYR A 126 -3.05 -9.33 2.45
CA TYR A 126 -4.33 -8.72 2.80
C TYR A 126 -4.75 -9.07 4.24
N GLY A 127 -4.62 -10.33 4.65
CA GLY A 127 -4.95 -10.78 6.01
C GLY A 127 -4.07 -10.15 7.09
N LEU A 128 -2.75 -10.10 6.88
CA LEU A 128 -1.84 -9.37 7.78
C LEU A 128 -2.11 -7.85 7.77
N THR A 129 -2.63 -7.29 6.67
CA THR A 129 -3.05 -5.88 6.62
C THR A 129 -4.31 -5.66 7.46
N ALA A 130 -5.30 -6.55 7.35
CA ALA A 130 -6.52 -6.52 8.16
C ALA A 130 -6.20 -6.67 9.66
N GLN A 131 -5.32 -7.61 10.04
CA GLN A 131 -4.82 -7.76 11.41
C GLN A 131 -4.18 -6.48 11.95
N ARG A 132 -3.32 -5.82 11.17
CA ARG A 132 -2.66 -4.56 11.57
C ARG A 132 -3.64 -3.39 11.76
N LYS A 133 -4.80 -3.42 11.09
CA LYS A 133 -5.89 -2.46 11.30
C LYS A 133 -6.84 -2.85 12.43
N GLY A 134 -6.59 -3.97 13.13
CA GLY A 134 -7.45 -4.46 14.20
C GLY A 134 -8.76 -5.08 13.72
N CYS A 135 -8.84 -5.52 12.45
CA CYS A 135 -9.98 -6.30 11.96
C CYS A 135 -10.20 -7.56 12.80
N LYS A 136 -11.44 -8.03 12.82
CA LYS A 136 -11.88 -9.22 13.55
C LYS A 136 -11.96 -10.49 12.71
N ALA A 137 -12.13 -10.35 11.40
CA ALA A 137 -12.27 -11.46 10.45
C ALA A 137 -11.92 -11.05 9.01
N ILE A 138 -11.67 -12.06 8.17
CA ILE A 138 -11.63 -11.97 6.71
C ILE A 138 -12.84 -12.72 6.16
N PHE A 139 -13.50 -12.16 5.15
CA PHE A 139 -14.58 -12.85 4.43
C PHE A 139 -14.19 -13.06 2.97
N LEU A 140 -14.07 -14.33 2.57
CA LEU A 140 -13.85 -14.71 1.20
C LEU A 140 -15.21 -14.84 0.49
N TYR A 141 -15.35 -14.16 -0.64
CA TYR A 141 -16.53 -14.13 -1.49
C TYR A 141 -16.21 -14.83 -2.82
N PRO A 142 -16.58 -16.11 -2.99
CA PRO A 142 -16.39 -16.82 -4.25
C PRO A 142 -17.31 -16.25 -5.32
N PRO A 143 -16.85 -16.04 -6.57
CA PRO A 143 -17.74 -15.69 -7.66
C PRO A 143 -18.62 -16.89 -8.05
N TRP A 144 -19.82 -16.62 -8.59
CA TRP A 144 -20.70 -17.65 -9.13
C TRP A 144 -20.36 -17.95 -10.60
N SER A 145 -20.79 -19.12 -11.10
CA SER A 145 -20.62 -19.47 -12.51
C SER A 145 -21.35 -18.51 -13.47
N PRO A 146 -20.78 -18.21 -14.64
CA PRO A 146 -21.55 -17.70 -15.78
C PRO A 146 -22.72 -18.62 -16.12
N GLN A 147 -23.74 -18.09 -16.80
CA GLN A 147 -24.89 -18.86 -17.25
C GLN A 147 -24.45 -19.97 -18.24
N GLY A 148 -24.84 -21.22 -17.99
CA GLY A 148 -24.43 -22.38 -18.76
C GLY A 148 -23.06 -22.97 -18.36
N MET A 149 -22.45 -22.48 -17.28
CA MET A 149 -21.19 -22.98 -16.73
C MET A 149 -21.32 -23.50 -15.28
N GLU A 150 -22.53 -23.88 -14.86
CA GLU A 150 -22.90 -24.23 -13.48
C GLU A 150 -22.06 -25.38 -12.88
N ALA A 151 -21.42 -26.20 -13.71
CA ALA A 151 -20.47 -27.23 -13.28
C ALA A 151 -19.20 -26.66 -12.59
N LEU A 152 -18.92 -25.36 -12.72
CA LEU A 152 -17.81 -24.69 -12.02
C LEU A 152 -18.12 -24.41 -10.54
N ASP A 153 -19.39 -24.25 -10.15
CA ASP A 153 -19.77 -23.77 -8.81
C ASP A 153 -19.19 -24.61 -7.65
N PRO A 154 -19.19 -25.96 -7.71
CA PRO A 154 -18.54 -26.79 -6.68
C PRO A 154 -17.01 -26.65 -6.67
N GLN A 155 -16.38 -26.45 -7.84
CA GLN A 155 -14.93 -26.24 -7.95
C GLN A 155 -14.54 -24.89 -7.32
N THR A 156 -15.31 -23.84 -7.60
CA THR A 156 -15.12 -22.51 -7.01
C THR A 156 -15.23 -22.56 -5.49
N MET A 157 -16.28 -23.20 -4.94
CA MET A 157 -16.40 -23.40 -3.48
C MET A 157 -15.19 -24.16 -2.91
N SER A 158 -14.81 -25.29 -3.52
CA SER A 158 -13.71 -26.14 -3.07
C SER A 158 -12.34 -25.44 -3.15
N TRP A 159 -12.16 -24.54 -4.11
CA TRP A 159 -10.94 -23.76 -4.30
C TRP A 159 -10.83 -22.57 -3.33
N PHE A 160 -11.95 -21.93 -2.97
CA PHE A 160 -12.02 -20.90 -1.93
C PHE A 160 -11.97 -21.45 -0.50
N GLN A 161 -12.56 -22.62 -0.24
CA GLN A 161 -12.50 -23.29 1.07
C GLN A 161 -11.04 -23.50 1.51
N ARG A 162 -10.22 -24.06 0.62
CA ARG A 162 -8.78 -24.26 0.83
C ARG A 162 -8.02 -22.99 1.20
N GLN A 163 -8.41 -21.82 0.69
CA GLN A 163 -7.76 -20.55 1.03
C GLN A 163 -8.10 -20.12 2.46
N ALA A 164 -9.34 -20.31 2.89
CA ALA A 164 -9.72 -20.10 4.28
C ALA A 164 -9.02 -21.12 5.19
N ASP A 165 -8.98 -22.41 4.83
CA ASP A 165 -8.31 -23.45 5.60
C ASP A 165 -6.81 -23.19 5.74
N TRP A 166 -6.12 -22.85 4.64
CA TRP A 166 -4.70 -22.51 4.63
C TRP A 166 -4.41 -21.31 5.53
N TRP A 167 -5.18 -20.22 5.39
CA TRP A 167 -5.05 -19.04 6.24
C TRP A 167 -5.31 -19.37 7.72
N ASN A 168 -6.39 -20.08 8.03
CA ASN A 168 -6.77 -20.46 9.40
C ASN A 168 -5.77 -21.44 10.05
N ALA A 169 -4.96 -22.15 9.27
CA ALA A 169 -3.92 -23.03 9.75
C ALA A 169 -2.58 -22.32 10.03
N ARG A 170 -2.41 -21.05 9.65
CA ARG A 170 -1.14 -20.33 9.82
C ARG A 170 -0.90 -19.88 11.27
N PRO A 171 0.35 -19.99 11.79
CA PRO A 171 0.68 -19.54 13.15
C PRO A 171 0.73 -18.00 13.30
N ASP A 172 0.76 -17.27 12.18
CA ASP A 172 0.76 -15.79 12.11
C ASP A 172 -0.64 -15.20 11.83
N ALA A 173 -1.64 -16.06 11.58
CA ALA A 173 -3.05 -15.68 11.45
C ALA A 173 -3.69 -15.57 12.85
N THR A 174 -3.99 -14.34 13.27
CA THR A 174 -4.67 -14.05 14.54
C THR A 174 -6.17 -13.76 14.39
N ILE A 175 -6.68 -13.77 13.15
CA ILE A 175 -8.09 -13.55 12.82
C ILE A 175 -8.58 -14.63 11.85
N PRO A 176 -9.81 -15.15 12.00
CA PRO A 176 -10.33 -16.19 11.12
C PRO A 176 -10.70 -15.65 9.72
N ALA A 177 -10.54 -16.52 8.73
CA ALA A 177 -11.16 -16.40 7.42
C ALA A 177 -12.38 -17.32 7.31
N TYR A 178 -13.49 -16.78 6.78
CA TYR A 178 -14.72 -17.52 6.48
C TYR A 178 -15.06 -17.42 4.99
N VAL A 179 -15.77 -18.40 4.44
CA VAL A 179 -16.22 -18.39 3.04
C VAL A 179 -17.74 -18.21 2.98
N MET A 180 -18.21 -17.21 2.24
CA MET A 180 -19.64 -17.05 1.95
C MET A 180 -20.04 -18.04 0.83
N PRO A 181 -21.11 -18.85 0.98
CA PRO A 181 -21.46 -19.92 0.03
C PRO A 181 -22.20 -19.39 -1.22
N VAL A 182 -21.65 -18.36 -1.86
CA VAL A 182 -22.27 -17.59 -2.95
C VAL A 182 -22.69 -18.47 -4.15
N PRO A 183 -21.85 -19.36 -4.70
CA PRO A 183 -22.26 -20.37 -5.68
C PRO A 183 -23.52 -21.17 -5.30
N ALA A 184 -23.69 -21.55 -4.03
CA ALA A 184 -24.86 -22.31 -3.58
C ALA A 184 -26.12 -21.42 -3.47
N ILE A 185 -25.96 -20.17 -3.03
CA ILE A 185 -27.02 -19.15 -3.02
C ILE A 185 -27.54 -18.94 -4.46
N VAL A 186 -26.63 -18.75 -5.42
CA VAL A 186 -26.95 -18.51 -6.82
C VAL A 186 -27.57 -19.77 -7.47
N ALA A 187 -27.14 -20.97 -7.10
CA ALA A 187 -27.83 -22.20 -7.48
C ALA A 187 -29.29 -22.24 -6.98
N GLY A 188 -29.54 -21.79 -5.75
CA GLY A 188 -30.89 -21.61 -5.20
C GLY A 188 -31.73 -20.60 -5.99
N PHE A 189 -31.16 -19.46 -6.37
CA PHE A 189 -31.83 -18.48 -7.23
C PHE A 189 -32.16 -19.07 -8.62
N ARG A 190 -31.23 -19.79 -9.26
CA ARG A 190 -31.49 -20.46 -10.54
C ARG A 190 -32.62 -21.48 -10.43
N ALA A 191 -32.70 -22.23 -9.32
CA ALA A 191 -33.79 -23.16 -9.07
C ALA A 191 -35.15 -22.47 -8.84
N MET A 192 -35.17 -21.33 -8.13
CA MET A 192 -36.38 -20.55 -7.85
C MET A 192 -36.98 -19.91 -9.11
N PHE A 193 -36.14 -19.41 -10.02
CA PHE A 193 -36.60 -18.64 -11.20
C PHE A 193 -36.62 -19.43 -12.52
N ALA A 194 -36.21 -20.71 -12.52
CA ALA A 194 -36.21 -21.54 -13.73
C ALA A 194 -37.58 -21.57 -14.43
N PRO A 195 -37.65 -21.46 -15.78
CA PRO A 195 -36.54 -21.43 -16.75
C PRO A 195 -36.02 -20.01 -17.06
N GLN A 196 -36.42 -18.98 -16.30
CA GLN A 196 -35.97 -17.61 -16.53
C GLN A 196 -34.50 -17.45 -16.11
N SER A 197 -33.72 -16.69 -16.90
CA SER A 197 -32.36 -16.33 -16.49
C SER A 197 -32.41 -15.28 -15.38
N ILE A 198 -31.63 -15.50 -14.32
CA ILE A 198 -31.37 -14.55 -13.23
C ILE A 198 -30.25 -13.54 -13.57
N TYR A 199 -29.66 -13.67 -14.75
CA TYR A 199 -28.52 -12.87 -15.20
C TYR A 199 -28.99 -11.72 -16.12
N SER A 200 -28.29 -10.59 -16.08
CA SER A 200 -28.55 -9.42 -16.95
C SER A 200 -27.80 -9.51 -18.28
N ASP A 201 -26.54 -9.96 -18.26
CA ASP A 201 -25.64 -10.11 -19.42
C ASP A 201 -25.09 -11.55 -19.59
N GLY A 202 -25.56 -12.50 -18.77
CA GLY A 202 -25.06 -13.88 -18.70
C GLY A 202 -23.92 -14.11 -17.69
N LEU A 203 -23.40 -13.04 -17.07
CA LEU A 203 -22.36 -13.08 -16.04
C LEU A 203 -22.84 -12.45 -14.73
N HIS A 204 -23.33 -11.22 -14.78
CA HIS A 204 -23.82 -10.47 -13.63
C HIS A 204 -25.27 -10.83 -13.31
N LEU A 205 -25.59 -10.91 -12.02
CA LEU A 205 -26.97 -11.08 -11.55
C LEU A 205 -27.73 -9.76 -11.63
N ARG A 206 -29.03 -9.86 -11.89
CA ARG A 206 -29.96 -8.72 -11.83
C ARG A 206 -30.13 -8.21 -10.39
N GLY A 207 -30.47 -6.93 -10.24
CA GLY A 207 -30.52 -6.26 -8.93
C GLY A 207 -31.33 -4.97 -8.89
N SER A 208 -30.82 -3.96 -8.18
CA SER A 208 -31.51 -2.67 -7.93
C SER A 208 -32.07 -2.01 -9.20
N ASN A 209 -31.36 -2.09 -10.33
CA ASN A 209 -31.76 -1.49 -11.61
C ASN A 209 -32.82 -2.29 -12.40
N ASP A 210 -33.01 -3.57 -12.08
CA ASP A 210 -33.95 -4.46 -12.75
C ASP A 210 -35.33 -4.42 -12.08
N ALA A 211 -36.39 -4.66 -12.85
CA ALA A 211 -37.75 -4.75 -12.30
C ALA A 211 -37.93 -6.02 -11.45
N GLU A 212 -38.88 -6.02 -10.51
CA GLU A 212 -39.31 -7.23 -9.79
C GLU A 212 -39.65 -8.38 -10.77
N PRO A 213 -39.35 -9.65 -10.45
CA PRO A 213 -38.80 -10.15 -9.17
C PRO A 213 -37.26 -10.21 -9.11
N ASN A 214 -36.57 -9.51 -10.02
CA ASN A 214 -35.17 -9.77 -10.37
C ASN A 214 -34.13 -9.17 -9.39
N LYS A 215 -34.35 -9.30 -8.07
CA LYS A 215 -33.57 -8.64 -7.00
C LYS A 215 -32.41 -9.46 -6.43
N HIS A 216 -31.83 -10.35 -7.24
CA HIS A 216 -30.85 -11.35 -6.81
C HIS A 216 -29.58 -10.73 -6.18
N MET A 217 -29.05 -9.64 -6.76
CA MET A 217 -27.90 -8.90 -6.23
C MET A 217 -28.25 -8.16 -4.93
N ASP A 218 -29.49 -7.68 -4.79
CA ASP A 218 -29.95 -6.99 -3.58
C ASP A 218 -30.12 -8.01 -2.43
N ALA A 219 -30.59 -9.23 -2.71
CA ALA A 219 -30.61 -10.33 -1.75
C ALA A 219 -29.20 -10.76 -1.32
N LEU A 220 -28.21 -10.78 -2.23
CA LEU A 220 -26.80 -10.98 -1.88
C LEU A 220 -26.23 -9.84 -1.02
N ALA A 221 -26.67 -8.60 -1.22
CA ALA A 221 -26.29 -7.46 -0.37
C ALA A 221 -26.82 -7.62 1.08
N VAL A 222 -28.03 -8.16 1.27
CA VAL A 222 -28.50 -8.61 2.61
C VAL A 222 -27.63 -9.77 3.12
N GLY A 223 -27.22 -10.67 2.24
CA GLY A 223 -26.30 -11.77 2.56
C GLY A 223 -24.94 -11.32 3.10
N LEU A 224 -24.40 -10.20 2.63
CA LEU A 224 -23.18 -9.60 3.20
C LEU A 224 -23.39 -9.18 4.66
N ASP A 225 -24.54 -8.57 4.99
CA ASP A 225 -24.89 -8.24 6.38
C ASP A 225 -25.02 -9.50 7.25
N MET A 226 -25.79 -10.51 6.81
CA MET A 226 -25.93 -11.79 7.53
C MET A 226 -24.58 -12.47 7.77
N MET A 227 -23.71 -12.43 6.77
CA MET A 227 -22.38 -13.03 6.82
C MET A 227 -21.43 -12.24 7.74
N MET A 228 -21.69 -10.96 8.04
CA MET A 228 -20.97 -10.17 9.04
C MET A 228 -21.56 -10.31 10.46
N THR A 229 -22.87 -10.07 10.60
CA THR A 229 -23.58 -10.06 11.90
C THR A 229 -23.76 -11.45 12.49
N GLY A 230 -23.88 -12.49 11.65
CA GLY A 230 -24.24 -13.85 12.06
C GLY A 230 -25.74 -14.04 12.27
N THR A 231 -26.57 -13.08 11.84
CA THR A 231 -28.02 -13.08 12.05
C THR A 231 -28.77 -12.71 10.77
N ARG A 232 -29.93 -13.33 10.53
CA ARG A 232 -30.88 -12.84 9.51
C ARG A 232 -31.55 -11.56 10.02
N PRO A 233 -31.51 -10.43 9.29
CA PRO A 233 -32.33 -9.26 9.62
C PRO A 233 -33.83 -9.57 9.49
N ALA A 234 -34.66 -8.73 10.10
CA ALA A 234 -36.10 -8.75 9.88
C ALA A 234 -36.43 -8.41 8.40
N ASN A 235 -37.62 -8.81 7.93
CA ASN A 235 -38.07 -8.41 6.59
C ASN A 235 -38.32 -6.90 6.56
N ASP A 236 -37.70 -6.19 5.63
CA ASP A 236 -38.04 -4.80 5.36
C ASP A 236 -39.47 -4.72 4.79
N PRO A 237 -40.35 -3.80 5.25
CA PRO A 237 -41.71 -3.65 4.74
C PRO A 237 -41.82 -3.33 3.24
N SER A 238 -40.73 -2.94 2.58
CA SER A 238 -40.66 -2.70 1.13
C SER A 238 -40.33 -3.95 0.29
N TRP A 239 -39.91 -5.07 0.91
CA TRP A 239 -39.55 -6.28 0.18
C TRP A 239 -40.77 -7.03 -0.36
N THR A 240 -40.70 -7.45 -1.62
CA THR A 240 -41.64 -8.39 -2.25
C THR A 240 -41.56 -9.78 -1.62
N ALA A 241 -42.58 -10.60 -1.82
CA ALA A 241 -42.55 -12.01 -1.37
C ALA A 241 -41.39 -12.77 -2.04
N GLU A 242 -41.09 -12.44 -3.28
CA GLU A 242 -39.98 -12.95 -4.07
C GLU A 242 -38.62 -12.49 -3.52
N MET A 243 -38.48 -11.23 -3.09
CA MET A 243 -37.28 -10.74 -2.40
C MET A 243 -37.09 -11.44 -1.06
N ILE A 244 -38.17 -11.61 -0.26
CA ILE A 244 -38.12 -12.34 1.01
C ILE A 244 -37.66 -13.80 0.80
N ALA A 245 -38.21 -14.50 -0.19
CA ALA A 245 -37.80 -15.87 -0.51
C ALA A 245 -36.33 -15.96 -0.98
N GLN A 246 -35.82 -14.96 -1.70
CA GLN A 246 -34.40 -14.87 -2.04
C GLN A 246 -33.51 -14.63 -0.80
N VAL A 247 -33.95 -13.76 0.11
CA VAL A 247 -33.30 -13.52 1.41
C VAL A 247 -33.30 -14.81 2.27
N ASP A 248 -34.33 -15.64 2.18
CA ASP A 248 -34.37 -16.94 2.87
C ASP A 248 -33.46 -18.00 2.24
N ILE A 249 -33.30 -18.02 0.91
CA ILE A 249 -32.29 -18.84 0.20
C ILE A 249 -30.87 -18.44 0.65
N VAL A 250 -30.61 -17.13 0.71
CA VAL A 250 -29.35 -16.55 1.19
C VAL A 250 -29.06 -16.99 2.64
N TRP A 251 -30.03 -16.84 3.54
CA TRP A 251 -29.88 -17.21 4.95
C TRP A 251 -29.69 -18.71 5.14
N ALA A 252 -30.46 -19.55 4.44
CA ALA A 252 -30.35 -21.00 4.53
C ALA A 252 -28.93 -21.45 4.16
N ALA A 253 -28.37 -20.98 3.04
CA ALA A 253 -27.01 -21.30 2.67
C ALA A 253 -25.97 -20.80 3.70
N ILE A 254 -26.10 -19.56 4.18
CA ILE A 254 -25.17 -18.98 5.19
C ILE A 254 -25.19 -19.78 6.51
N ARG A 255 -26.39 -20.21 6.95
CA ARG A 255 -26.58 -21.02 8.16
C ARG A 255 -26.09 -22.45 8.00
N ASP A 256 -26.40 -23.08 6.86
CA ASP A 256 -26.24 -24.54 6.69
C ASP A 256 -24.84 -24.94 6.24
N TYR A 257 -24.02 -24.03 5.70
CA TYR A 257 -22.63 -24.31 5.35
C TYR A 257 -21.67 -24.10 6.53
N ALA A 258 -20.85 -25.11 6.81
CA ALA A 258 -19.82 -25.07 7.87
C ALA A 258 -18.83 -23.91 7.67
N CYS A 259 -18.51 -23.59 6.40
CA CYS A 259 -17.49 -22.62 6.01
C CYS A 259 -17.77 -21.16 6.43
N THR A 260 -18.97 -20.86 6.92
CA THR A 260 -19.33 -19.55 7.48
C THR A 260 -18.96 -19.38 8.95
N GLY A 261 -18.50 -20.45 9.61
CA GLY A 261 -18.25 -20.50 11.05
C GLY A 261 -19.51 -20.65 11.92
N LEU A 262 -20.72 -20.60 11.35
CA LEU A 262 -21.99 -20.71 12.09
C LEU A 262 -22.33 -22.16 12.53
N GLY A 263 -21.46 -23.14 12.28
CA GLY A 263 -21.66 -24.53 12.67
C GLY A 263 -22.61 -25.32 11.77
N GLY A 264 -22.83 -24.85 10.54
CA GLY A 264 -23.66 -25.54 9.54
C GLY A 264 -23.17 -26.95 9.19
N ALA A 265 -24.10 -27.84 8.85
CA ALA A 265 -23.82 -29.26 8.60
C ALA A 265 -23.20 -29.56 7.22
N ILE A 266 -23.29 -28.64 6.25
CA ILE A 266 -22.76 -28.82 4.89
C ILE A 266 -21.27 -28.44 4.89
N THR A 267 -20.40 -29.45 4.88
CA THR A 267 -18.96 -29.27 4.69
C THR A 267 -18.60 -29.16 3.22
N VAL A 268 -17.75 -28.19 2.87
CA VAL A 268 -17.08 -28.14 1.57
C VAL A 268 -15.75 -28.87 1.68
N THR A 269 -15.51 -29.88 0.85
CA THR A 269 -14.18 -30.50 0.75
C THR A 269 -13.23 -29.50 0.08
N PRO A 270 -12.14 -29.05 0.71
CA PRO A 270 -11.14 -28.24 0.03
C PRO A 270 -10.49 -29.04 -1.10
N THR A 271 -10.20 -28.40 -2.23
CA THR A 271 -9.54 -29.08 -3.35
C THR A 271 -8.15 -29.54 -2.87
N PRO A 272 -7.70 -30.78 -3.14
CA PRO A 272 -6.50 -31.33 -2.52
C PRO A 272 -5.19 -30.61 -2.93
N VAL A 273 -4.18 -30.79 -2.09
CA VAL A 273 -2.75 -30.48 -2.29
C VAL A 273 -1.92 -31.58 -1.61
N SER A 274 -0.69 -31.81 -2.06
CA SER A 274 0.22 -32.82 -1.49
C SER A 274 1.06 -32.34 -0.30
N ALA A 275 1.18 -31.02 -0.14
CA ALA A 275 1.89 -30.32 0.94
C ALA A 275 1.30 -28.90 1.08
N ASP A 276 1.79 -28.10 2.03
CA ASP A 276 1.52 -26.66 2.02
C ASP A 276 2.04 -26.06 0.70
N PRO A 277 1.19 -25.42 -0.13
CA PRO A 277 1.63 -24.79 -1.37
C PRO A 277 2.50 -23.55 -1.17
N LEU A 278 2.45 -22.89 0.01
CA LEU A 278 3.21 -21.68 0.33
C LEU A 278 3.58 -21.65 1.83
N PRO A 279 4.50 -22.53 2.30
CA PRO A 279 4.86 -22.61 3.71
C PRO A 279 5.49 -21.30 4.22
N ASP A 280 6.42 -20.75 3.43
CA ASP A 280 7.19 -19.53 3.68
C ASP A 280 6.72 -18.36 2.80
N PRO A 281 5.53 -17.77 3.03
CA PRO A 281 5.10 -16.59 2.30
C PRO A 281 6.00 -15.40 2.65
N MET A 282 6.34 -14.59 1.64
CA MET A 282 7.10 -13.36 1.82
C MET A 282 6.42 -12.50 2.90
N PRO A 283 7.15 -12.00 3.92
CA PRO A 283 6.53 -11.26 5.02
C PRO A 283 5.87 -9.99 4.51
N LEU A 284 4.75 -9.59 5.11
CA LEU A 284 4.15 -8.30 4.82
C LEU A 284 5.10 -7.19 5.30
N LEU A 285 5.85 -6.60 4.36
CA LEU A 285 6.74 -5.46 4.61
C LEU A 285 6.00 -4.40 5.44
N ARG A 286 6.63 -3.86 6.49
CA ARG A 286 5.94 -3.00 7.48
C ARG A 286 5.26 -1.78 6.85
N TYR A 287 5.81 -1.30 5.74
CA TYR A 287 5.34 -0.11 5.01
C TYR A 287 4.35 -0.41 3.87
N GLY A 288 3.99 -1.69 3.65
CA GLY A 288 2.91 -2.07 2.71
C GLY A 288 3.18 -1.64 1.27
N LEU A 289 4.36 -1.96 0.73
CA LEU A 289 4.83 -1.39 -0.53
C LEU A 289 4.71 -2.38 -1.68
N GLY A 290 4.07 -1.93 -2.77
CA GLY A 290 4.12 -2.62 -4.05
C GLY A 290 5.49 -2.46 -4.72
N GLU A 291 5.69 -3.24 -5.78
CA GLU A 291 6.90 -3.19 -6.60
C GLU A 291 7.17 -1.74 -7.07
N GLY A 292 8.39 -1.24 -6.85
CA GLY A 292 8.79 0.11 -7.24
C GLY A 292 8.56 1.24 -6.22
N GLN A 293 7.90 0.99 -5.08
CA GLN A 293 7.69 2.02 -4.05
C GLN A 293 8.86 2.20 -3.06
N ILE A 294 9.66 1.17 -2.82
CA ILE A 294 10.98 1.33 -2.18
C ILE A 294 11.90 1.98 -3.20
N GLY A 295 12.20 3.27 -3.02
CA GLY A 295 13.12 4.02 -3.88
C GLY A 295 14.58 3.82 -3.48
N ILE A 296 14.84 3.84 -2.17
CA ILE A 296 16.18 3.71 -1.58
C ILE A 296 16.21 2.43 -0.74
N HIS A 297 17.25 1.61 -0.88
CA HIS A 297 17.55 0.46 -0.05
C HIS A 297 19.07 0.26 -0.04
N LEU A 298 19.73 0.88 0.93
CA LEU A 298 21.17 0.72 1.16
C LEU A 298 21.33 -0.25 2.33
N THR A 299 21.59 -1.51 2.01
CA THR A 299 21.85 -2.55 3.02
C THR A 299 23.34 -2.64 3.33
N THR A 300 23.66 -2.88 4.59
CA THR A 300 25.05 -3.09 5.04
C THR A 300 25.66 -4.32 4.39
N ASP A 301 24.87 -5.39 4.20
CA ASP A 301 25.25 -6.60 3.48
C ASP A 301 25.37 -6.40 1.96
N GLY A 302 24.59 -5.49 1.36
CA GLY A 302 24.68 -5.11 -0.06
C GLY A 302 25.80 -4.14 -0.42
N ALA A 303 26.64 -3.75 0.55
CA ALA A 303 27.73 -2.81 0.36
C ALA A 303 28.87 -3.38 -0.51
N ARG A 304 29.52 -2.50 -1.29
CA ARG A 304 30.80 -2.80 -1.95
C ARG A 304 31.88 -2.89 -0.90
N VAL A 305 32.67 -3.96 -0.91
CA VAL A 305 33.81 -4.16 -0.02
C VAL A 305 35.13 -4.26 -0.78
N ASP A 306 36.23 -3.90 -0.11
CA ASP A 306 37.59 -4.19 -0.60
C ASP A 306 38.04 -5.63 -0.28
N GLY A 307 39.27 -5.97 -0.66
CA GLY A 307 39.87 -7.29 -0.38
C GLY A 307 40.12 -7.60 1.11
N GLY A 308 39.95 -6.62 2.01
CA GLY A 308 39.97 -6.78 3.46
C GLY A 308 38.57 -6.79 4.09
N GLY A 309 37.50 -6.81 3.27
CA GLY A 309 36.12 -6.78 3.74
C GLY A 309 35.63 -5.42 4.25
N GLN A 310 36.42 -4.35 4.10
CA GLN A 310 36.02 -3.00 4.52
C GLN A 310 35.14 -2.35 3.45
N VAL A 311 34.13 -1.59 3.86
CA VAL A 311 33.13 -1.04 2.94
C VAL A 311 33.66 0.19 2.20
N THR A 312 33.65 0.12 0.87
CA THR A 312 34.12 1.15 -0.07
C THR A 312 32.98 1.82 -0.85
N GLY A 313 31.73 1.35 -0.70
CA GLY A 313 30.55 1.98 -1.28
C GLY A 313 29.26 1.28 -0.88
N LEU A 314 28.12 1.95 -1.07
CA LEU A 314 26.78 1.42 -0.82
C LEU A 314 26.04 1.33 -2.14
N ILE A 315 25.45 0.18 -2.46
CA ILE A 315 24.66 -0.03 -3.68
C ILE A 315 23.19 0.16 -3.35
N ASN A 316 22.48 0.97 -4.12
CA ASN A 316 21.04 1.11 -3.96
C ASN A 316 20.31 -0.08 -4.61
N GLN A 317 19.78 -0.97 -3.76
CA GLN A 317 18.94 -2.09 -4.15
C GLN A 317 17.47 -1.67 -4.40
N GLY A 318 17.12 -0.40 -4.15
CA GLY A 318 15.79 0.16 -4.36
C GLY A 318 15.52 0.63 -5.79
N ALA A 319 14.25 0.87 -6.11
CA ALA A 319 13.75 1.21 -7.45
C ALA A 319 14.02 2.66 -7.91
N ALA A 320 14.94 3.38 -7.27
CA ALA A 320 15.63 4.51 -7.87
C ALA A 320 16.96 4.11 -8.56
N GLY A 321 17.42 2.86 -8.37
CA GLY A 321 18.69 2.36 -8.89
C GLY A 321 19.88 3.22 -8.45
N ALA A 322 20.91 3.29 -9.28
CA ALA A 322 22.17 3.98 -9.00
C ALA A 322 22.07 5.50 -8.73
N LEU A 323 20.87 6.11 -8.74
CA LEU A 323 20.66 7.48 -8.27
C LEU A 323 21.07 7.68 -6.80
N PHE A 324 20.97 6.63 -5.98
CA PHE A 324 21.40 6.65 -4.57
C PHE A 324 22.61 5.71 -4.31
N ASP A 325 23.33 5.28 -5.34
CA ASP A 325 24.61 4.60 -5.16
C ASP A 325 25.62 5.56 -4.54
N ALA A 326 26.25 5.14 -3.44
CA ALA A 326 27.28 5.92 -2.76
C ALA A 326 28.67 5.26 -2.91
N THR A 327 29.70 6.07 -3.05
CA THR A 327 31.11 5.64 -2.95
C THR A 327 31.72 6.25 -1.70
N VAL A 328 32.47 5.47 -0.91
CA VAL A 328 33.13 5.99 0.29
C VAL A 328 34.36 6.80 -0.12
N SER A 329 34.31 8.10 0.14
CA SER A 329 35.44 9.02 -0.07
C SER A 329 36.28 9.11 1.19
N GLY A 330 37.57 8.77 1.11
CA GLY A 330 38.49 8.69 2.25
C GLY A 330 38.81 7.25 2.64
N ALA A 331 38.94 6.98 3.95
CA ALA A 331 39.17 5.63 4.45
C ALA A 331 37.92 4.75 4.30
N PRO A 332 38.04 3.44 4.01
CA PRO A 332 36.92 2.51 4.04
C PRO A 332 36.14 2.53 5.38
N LEU A 333 34.85 2.17 5.34
CA LEU A 333 34.05 2.01 6.55
C LEU A 333 34.21 0.60 7.14
N THR A 334 34.38 0.52 8.45
CA THR A 334 34.34 -0.75 9.18
C THR A 334 32.90 -1.21 9.37
N ARG A 335 32.61 -2.48 9.09
CA ARG A 335 31.31 -3.09 9.40
C ARG A 335 31.34 -3.71 10.81
N ASN A 336 30.38 -3.36 11.66
CA ASN A 336 30.17 -3.94 12.99
C ASN A 336 28.87 -4.75 13.00
N GLY A 337 28.96 -6.06 12.74
CA GLY A 337 27.79 -6.92 12.53
C GLY A 337 26.95 -6.47 11.33
N HIS A 338 25.72 -5.99 11.56
CA HIS A 338 24.82 -5.43 10.55
C HIS A 338 24.76 -3.89 10.56
N THR A 339 25.84 -3.24 11.02
CA THR A 339 25.99 -1.78 11.00
C THR A 339 27.33 -1.37 10.38
N LEU A 340 27.41 -0.10 9.98
CA LEU A 340 28.63 0.56 9.53
C LEU A 340 29.03 1.59 10.57
N GLN A 341 30.29 1.53 11.01
CA GLN A 341 30.84 2.48 11.95
C GLN A 341 31.12 3.80 11.23
N LEU A 342 30.36 4.84 11.57
CA LEU A 342 30.57 6.21 11.07
C LEU A 342 31.28 7.03 12.15
N SER A 343 32.28 7.82 11.73
CA SER A 343 33.16 8.59 12.61
C SER A 343 33.87 9.73 11.85
N GLY A 344 34.59 10.59 12.57
CA GLY A 344 35.50 11.59 11.98
C GLY A 344 36.84 11.04 11.47
N SER A 345 37.11 9.74 11.62
CA SER A 345 38.33 9.05 11.15
C SER A 345 38.07 8.11 9.97
N THR A 346 36.81 7.82 9.69
CA THR A 346 36.35 7.02 8.53
C THR A 346 36.02 7.92 7.35
N GLY A 347 35.97 7.36 6.14
CA GLY A 347 35.48 8.08 4.95
C GLY A 347 33.99 8.39 5.02
N THR A 348 33.50 9.14 4.03
CA THR A 348 32.09 9.52 3.91
C THR A 348 31.47 8.83 2.68
N PRO A 349 30.35 8.08 2.81
CA PRO A 349 29.57 7.64 1.66
C PRO A 349 28.97 8.85 0.94
N THR A 350 29.41 9.06 -0.30
CA THR A 350 29.03 10.18 -1.15
C THR A 350 28.38 9.68 -2.45
N LEU A 351 27.21 10.20 -2.79
CA LEU A 351 26.49 9.89 -4.03
C LEU A 351 27.20 10.51 -5.24
N ALA A 352 27.12 9.84 -6.40
CA ALA A 352 27.70 10.37 -7.65
C ALA A 352 27.03 11.67 -8.13
N THR A 353 25.77 11.89 -7.76
CA THR A 353 24.96 13.08 -8.06
C THR A 353 24.00 13.34 -6.92
N ARG A 354 23.70 14.62 -6.64
CA ARG A 354 22.68 15.00 -5.65
C ARG A 354 21.32 14.40 -6.00
N ALA A 355 20.66 13.77 -5.03
CA ALA A 355 19.34 13.16 -5.18
C ALA A 355 18.34 13.74 -4.18
N SER A 356 17.11 13.98 -4.61
CA SER A 356 16.06 14.54 -3.74
C SER A 356 15.37 13.45 -2.91
N ILE A 357 15.19 13.70 -1.62
CA ILE A 357 14.30 12.91 -0.74
C ILE A 357 12.94 13.59 -0.51
N MET A 358 12.60 14.60 -1.31
CA MET A 358 11.26 15.18 -1.30
C MET A 358 10.23 14.17 -1.82
N GLY A 359 9.15 13.96 -1.06
CA GLY A 359 8.20 12.88 -1.31
C GLY A 359 8.71 11.49 -0.89
N ILE A 360 9.61 11.42 0.11
CA ILE A 360 10.13 10.16 0.66
C ILE A 360 9.99 10.14 2.18
N ARG A 361 9.59 8.99 2.74
CA ARG A 361 9.82 8.61 4.13
C ARG A 361 11.14 7.85 4.21
N LEU A 362 12.18 8.54 4.64
CA LEU A 362 13.51 8.00 4.85
C LEU A 362 13.56 7.36 6.25
N MET A 363 14.14 6.17 6.33
CA MET A 363 14.19 5.34 7.53
C MET A 363 15.61 4.80 7.65
N TRP A 364 16.15 4.76 8.86
CA TRP A 364 17.42 4.11 9.14
C TRP A 364 17.47 3.60 10.57
N VAL A 365 18.34 2.63 10.82
CA VAL A 365 18.62 2.13 12.16
C VAL A 365 19.97 2.68 12.63
N MET A 366 20.10 3.10 13.89
CA MET A 366 21.40 3.50 14.46
C MET A 366 21.47 3.32 15.98
N ASP A 367 22.68 3.10 16.51
CA ASP A 367 22.95 3.22 17.94
C ASP A 367 23.11 4.69 18.33
N CYS A 368 22.56 5.05 19.49
CA CYS A 368 22.58 6.40 20.06
C CYS A 368 23.57 6.56 21.23
N ALA A 369 24.24 5.49 21.67
CA ALA A 369 25.21 5.53 22.78
C ALA A 369 26.36 6.53 22.59
N GLY A 370 26.70 6.90 21.35
CA GLY A 370 27.75 7.88 21.01
C GLY A 370 27.31 9.35 20.95
N LEU A 371 26.01 9.67 21.12
CA LEU A 371 25.44 11.00 20.87
C LEU A 371 25.88 12.07 21.89
N THR A 372 27.07 12.65 21.66
CA THR A 372 27.73 13.62 22.54
C THR A 372 27.67 15.07 22.03
N ALA A 373 27.27 15.29 20.78
CA ALA A 373 27.30 16.60 20.12
C ALA A 373 26.22 16.72 19.02
N ASN A 374 26.15 17.88 18.37
CA ASN A 374 25.26 18.11 17.23
C ASN A 374 25.80 17.37 15.99
N MET A 375 25.15 16.27 15.60
CA MET A 375 25.61 15.38 14.53
C MET A 375 24.82 15.58 13.22
N ARG A 376 25.45 15.21 12.11
CA ARG A 376 24.87 15.29 10.75
C ARG A 376 24.54 13.88 10.26
N LEU A 377 23.25 13.59 10.09
CA LEU A 377 22.78 12.28 9.61
C LEU A 377 22.97 12.15 8.10
N PHE A 378 22.56 13.19 7.38
CA PHE A 378 22.60 13.28 5.93
C PHE A 378 22.77 14.75 5.55
N GLY A 379 23.36 15.03 4.38
CA GLY A 379 23.33 16.37 3.83
C GLY A 379 23.75 16.49 2.37
N SER A 380 23.77 17.73 1.90
CA SER A 380 24.34 18.16 0.63
C SER A 380 25.10 19.47 0.81
N ASP A 381 26.23 19.55 0.13
CA ASP A 381 27.24 20.60 0.32
C ASP A 381 28.02 20.77 -0.99
N VAL A 382 27.52 21.70 -1.80
CA VAL A 382 28.07 22.04 -3.12
C VAL A 382 28.20 23.56 -3.17
N ALA A 383 29.44 24.03 -3.03
CA ALA A 383 29.78 25.44 -2.90
C ALA A 383 29.10 26.32 -3.96
N GLY A 384 28.46 27.40 -3.52
CA GLY A 384 27.72 28.33 -4.38
C GLY A 384 26.30 27.88 -4.74
N THR A 385 25.75 26.86 -4.06
CA THR A 385 24.34 26.46 -4.17
C THR A 385 23.68 26.41 -2.78
N ASP A 386 22.44 25.91 -2.70
CA ASP A 386 21.76 25.73 -1.42
C ASP A 386 22.29 24.48 -0.70
N ASP A 387 22.61 24.61 0.59
CA ASP A 387 22.92 23.48 1.47
C ASP A 387 21.63 22.84 1.97
N TYR A 388 21.66 21.54 2.28
CA TYR A 388 20.56 20.80 2.90
C TYR A 388 21.13 19.84 3.93
N GLU A 389 20.50 19.70 5.10
CA GLU A 389 20.97 18.77 6.13
C GLU A 389 19.85 18.20 7.00
N LEU A 390 19.99 16.91 7.34
CA LEU A 390 19.28 16.26 8.43
C LEU A 390 20.21 16.16 9.63
N ARG A 391 19.83 16.75 10.77
CA ARG A 391 20.69 16.95 11.94
C ARG A 391 20.05 16.39 13.22
N MET A 392 20.85 15.79 14.10
CA MET A 392 20.48 15.51 15.49
C MET A 392 21.14 16.56 16.39
N ILE A 393 20.34 17.27 17.18
CA ILE A 393 20.80 18.37 18.03
C ILE A 393 20.61 17.97 19.50
N VAL A 394 21.68 17.40 20.08
CA VAL A 394 21.71 16.88 21.45
C VAL A 394 21.36 17.96 22.48
N ALA A 395 21.82 19.20 22.28
CA ALA A 395 21.55 20.32 23.18
C ALA A 395 20.05 20.69 23.35
N PHE A 396 19.17 20.27 22.43
CA PHE A 396 17.74 20.57 22.47
C PHE A 396 16.83 19.34 22.41
N ASN A 397 17.40 18.13 22.36
CA ASN A 397 16.70 16.87 22.07
C ASN A 397 15.77 16.95 20.85
N ARG A 398 16.34 17.29 19.68
CA ARG A 398 15.58 17.51 18.44
C ARG A 398 16.28 16.98 17.21
N ILE A 399 15.49 16.44 16.29
CA ILE A 399 15.88 16.30 14.88
C ILE A 399 15.53 17.61 14.16
N TYR A 400 16.39 18.02 13.22
CA TYR A 400 16.20 19.18 12.36
C TYR A 400 16.33 18.79 10.89
N ALA A 401 15.41 19.27 10.07
CA ALA A 401 15.62 19.57 8.67
C ALA A 401 16.14 21.01 8.54
N TRP A 402 17.31 21.20 7.93
CA TRP A 402 17.93 22.51 7.72
C TRP A 402 18.29 22.74 6.26
N THR A 403 18.29 24.01 5.86
CA THR A 403 18.77 24.46 4.55
C THR A 403 19.35 25.88 4.65
N ASN A 404 20.24 26.23 3.72
CA ASN A 404 20.95 27.50 3.68
C ASN A 404 21.09 27.99 2.25
N ASN A 405 20.41 29.07 1.89
CA ASN A 405 20.35 29.53 0.51
C ASN A 405 21.59 30.33 0.13
N GLY A 406 22.42 29.78 -0.76
CA GLY A 406 23.56 30.46 -1.39
C GLY A 406 24.58 31.08 -0.44
N GLY A 407 24.77 30.52 0.76
CA GLY A 407 25.71 31.06 1.76
C GLY A 407 25.25 32.33 2.48
N THR A 408 23.99 32.75 2.32
CA THR A 408 23.42 33.88 3.08
C THR A 408 22.83 33.39 4.41
N SER A 409 23.03 34.13 5.51
CA SER A 409 22.66 33.69 6.87
C SER A 409 21.14 33.48 7.15
N ALA A 410 20.29 33.46 6.13
CA ALA A 410 18.84 33.27 6.19
C ALA A 410 18.44 31.77 6.19
N GLY A 411 19.26 30.90 6.77
CA GLY A 411 19.04 29.45 6.75
C GLY A 411 17.78 29.01 7.51
N GLN A 412 16.89 28.29 6.83
CA GLN A 412 15.63 27.81 7.41
C GLN A 412 15.84 26.54 8.23
N ASN A 413 15.05 26.40 9.28
CA ASN A 413 15.06 25.27 10.21
C ASN A 413 13.62 24.78 10.42
N ILE A 414 13.37 23.49 10.21
CA ILE A 414 12.17 22.80 10.67
C ILE A 414 12.64 21.71 11.63
N HIS A 415 12.03 21.60 12.82
CA HIS A 415 12.54 20.72 13.88
C HIS A 415 11.43 19.98 14.62
N SER A 416 11.79 18.85 15.25
CA SER A 416 10.84 18.03 16.01
C SER A 416 10.35 18.74 17.28
N GLY A 417 9.44 18.10 18.01
CA GLY A 417 9.30 18.39 19.43
C GLY A 417 10.60 18.05 20.18
N ASN A 418 10.72 18.56 21.41
CA ASN A 418 11.73 18.03 22.33
C ASN A 418 11.35 16.58 22.66
N TYR A 419 12.26 15.63 22.51
CA TYR A 419 12.07 14.24 22.95
C TYR A 419 13.16 13.83 23.95
N THR A 420 13.41 12.52 24.09
CA THR A 420 14.56 11.98 24.81
C THR A 420 15.25 11.01 23.87
N TYR A 421 16.53 11.25 23.56
CA TYR A 421 17.31 10.28 22.80
C TYR A 421 17.41 8.97 23.59
N PRO A 422 17.27 7.80 22.93
CA PRO A 422 17.68 6.54 23.54
C PRO A 422 19.17 6.59 23.89
N THR A 423 19.57 5.98 25.00
CA THR A 423 20.95 6.03 25.50
C THR A 423 21.81 4.83 25.13
N SER A 424 21.23 3.81 24.49
CA SER A 424 21.90 2.53 24.21
C SER A 424 21.08 1.65 23.28
N GLY A 425 21.71 1.09 22.25
CA GLY A 425 21.12 0.07 21.39
C GLY A 425 20.58 0.63 20.07
N LEU A 426 20.19 -0.28 19.17
CA LEU A 426 19.74 0.07 17.83
C LEU A 426 18.27 0.52 17.83
N HIS A 427 18.04 1.76 17.40
CA HIS A 427 16.69 2.35 17.28
C HIS A 427 16.37 2.71 15.83
N LEU A 428 15.08 2.60 15.48
CA LEU A 428 14.56 2.96 14.17
C LEU A 428 14.20 4.45 14.17
N PHE A 429 14.87 5.23 13.32
CA PHE A 429 14.52 6.61 13.05
C PHE A 429 13.85 6.72 11.70
N GLU A 430 12.81 7.56 11.62
CA GLU A 430 12.12 7.85 10.36
C GLU A 430 11.88 9.35 10.20
N ILE A 431 12.12 9.88 9.00
CA ILE A 431 11.77 11.24 8.60
C ILE A 431 10.95 11.16 7.32
N GLU A 432 9.71 11.61 7.41
CA GLU A 432 8.81 11.84 6.30
C GLU A 432 8.97 13.28 5.80
N LEU A 433 9.30 13.47 4.52
CA LEU A 433 9.40 14.77 3.88
C LEU A 433 8.50 14.83 2.64
N SER A 434 7.56 15.79 2.64
CA SER A 434 6.63 16.02 1.54
C SER A 434 6.36 17.52 1.34
N PRO A 435 5.90 17.98 0.16
CA PRO A 435 5.55 19.38 -0.05
C PRO A 435 4.44 19.92 0.87
N ALA A 436 3.66 19.04 1.51
CA ALA A 436 2.62 19.42 2.47
C ALA A 436 3.15 19.63 3.89
N GLY A 437 4.27 18.98 4.24
CA GLY A 437 4.69 18.83 5.63
C GLY A 437 5.81 17.83 5.80
N TRP A 438 6.45 17.89 6.96
CA TRP A 438 7.39 16.87 7.44
C TRP A 438 6.84 16.20 8.71
N ALA A 439 7.29 14.98 8.99
CA ALA A 439 7.02 14.27 10.23
C ALA A 439 8.22 13.40 10.63
N VAL A 440 8.46 13.24 11.93
CA VAL A 440 9.58 12.48 12.48
C VAL A 440 9.08 11.43 13.46
N TYR A 441 9.58 10.21 13.33
CA TYR A 441 9.23 9.08 14.15
C TYR A 441 10.48 8.44 14.77
N LEU A 442 10.30 7.88 15.96
CA LEU A 442 11.28 7.07 16.68
C LEU A 442 10.58 5.76 17.09
N ASP A 443 11.12 4.63 16.64
CA ASP A 443 10.54 3.28 16.81
C ASP A 443 9.04 3.20 16.38
N GLY A 444 8.67 3.98 15.36
CA GLY A 444 7.31 4.12 14.83
C GLY A 444 6.43 5.14 15.57
N ALA A 445 6.85 5.66 16.72
CA ALA A 445 6.11 6.70 17.47
C ALA A 445 6.42 8.11 16.95
N LEU A 446 5.39 8.91 16.65
CA LEU A 446 5.54 10.28 16.17
C LEU A 446 6.10 11.20 17.26
N ILE A 447 7.28 11.79 17.02
CA ILE A 447 7.97 12.72 17.93
C ILE A 447 7.97 14.19 17.44
N GLY A 448 7.43 14.46 16.26
CA GLY A 448 7.16 15.82 15.80
C GLY A 448 6.67 15.88 14.35
N SER A 449 5.93 16.93 14.02
CA SER A 449 5.51 17.24 12.65
C SER A 449 5.29 18.74 12.48
N ALA A 450 5.35 19.23 11.24
CA ALA A 450 5.11 20.64 10.90
C ALA A 450 4.76 20.78 9.40
N ALA A 451 4.02 21.83 9.05
CA ALA A 451 3.81 22.21 7.66
C ALA A 451 5.08 22.85 7.07
N ILE A 452 5.36 22.60 5.78
CA ILE A 452 6.47 23.24 5.08
C ILE A 452 5.97 24.54 4.43
N LEU A 453 6.20 25.66 5.13
CA LEU A 453 5.59 26.96 4.79
C LEU A 453 6.37 27.81 3.77
N ALA A 454 7.59 27.43 3.39
CA ALA A 454 8.41 28.18 2.45
C ALA A 454 9.36 27.29 1.61
N ALA A 455 9.76 27.80 0.44
CA ALA A 455 10.90 27.30 -0.33
C ALA A 455 12.23 27.54 0.43
N PRO A 456 13.26 26.69 0.28
CA PRO A 456 13.38 25.66 -0.77
C PRO A 456 12.71 24.32 -0.44
N PHE A 457 12.38 24.06 0.83
CA PHE A 457 11.80 22.79 1.27
C PHE A 457 10.48 22.38 0.59
N GLN A 458 9.80 23.28 -0.12
CA GLN A 458 8.58 22.98 -0.89
C GLN A 458 8.85 22.31 -2.24
N THR A 459 10.05 22.45 -2.81
CA THR A 459 10.41 21.89 -4.13
C THR A 459 11.26 20.64 -4.00
N ASP A 460 12.32 20.68 -3.21
CA ASP A 460 13.31 19.60 -3.11
C ASP A 460 13.95 19.53 -1.72
N PHE A 461 14.56 18.39 -1.42
CA PHE A 461 15.49 18.23 -0.31
C PHE A 461 16.66 17.38 -0.81
N LEU A 462 17.73 18.03 -1.26
CA LEU A 462 18.84 17.36 -1.95
C LEU A 462 19.83 16.75 -0.96
N LEU A 463 20.26 15.52 -1.21
CA LEU A 463 21.31 14.83 -0.46
C LEU A 463 22.42 14.34 -1.39
N ASP A 464 23.66 14.42 -0.92
CA ASP A 464 24.82 13.75 -1.51
C ASP A 464 25.72 13.02 -0.49
N ARG A 465 25.57 13.23 0.82
CA ARG A 465 26.39 12.58 1.86
C ARG A 465 25.55 11.89 2.93
N ILE A 466 26.08 10.79 3.45
CA ILE A 466 25.56 10.03 4.60
C ILE A 466 26.58 10.16 5.75
N GLY A 467 26.11 10.40 6.97
CA GLY A 467 26.96 10.64 8.15
C GLY A 467 27.69 11.98 8.17
N GLN A 468 27.44 12.86 7.20
CA GLN A 468 28.06 14.20 7.10
C GLN A 468 27.05 15.22 6.55
N GLY A 469 27.26 16.51 6.88
CA GLY A 469 26.49 17.66 6.41
C GLY A 469 27.38 18.69 5.69
N ALA A 470 26.98 19.97 5.69
CA ALA A 470 27.67 21.01 4.95
C ALA A 470 28.80 21.68 5.73
N THR A 471 30.03 21.44 5.25
CA THR A 471 31.32 21.94 5.73
C THR A 471 31.66 21.71 7.22
N THR A 472 32.85 21.13 7.47
CA THR A 472 33.66 21.15 8.73
C THR A 472 33.03 20.83 10.10
N ALA A 473 31.72 20.64 10.21
CA ALA A 473 31.02 20.27 11.44
C ALA A 473 31.26 18.80 11.82
N VAL A 474 30.99 18.47 13.09
CA VAL A 474 31.16 17.12 13.64
C VAL A 474 30.34 16.11 12.82
N PRO A 475 30.97 15.12 12.17
CA PRO A 475 30.25 14.06 11.46
C PRO A 475 29.52 13.15 12.45
N LEU A 476 28.65 12.29 11.94
CA LEU A 476 28.00 11.25 12.74
C LEU A 476 29.07 10.34 13.39
N VAL A 477 28.96 10.14 14.71
CA VAL A 477 29.75 9.17 15.46
C VAL A 477 28.77 8.14 16.03
N ALA A 478 28.43 7.16 15.21
CA ALA A 478 27.44 6.12 15.51
C ALA A 478 27.64 4.89 14.61
N ASP A 479 27.15 3.75 15.07
CA ASP A 479 26.94 2.56 14.25
C ASP A 479 25.58 2.68 13.55
N MET A 480 25.58 2.79 12.22
CA MET A 480 24.38 2.94 11.39
C MET A 480 24.11 1.67 10.59
N GLY A 481 22.91 1.12 10.73
CA GLY A 481 22.41 -0.02 9.97
C GLY A 481 21.84 0.37 8.60
N ASP A 482 20.98 -0.49 8.06
CA ASP A 482 20.38 -0.31 6.75
C ASP A 482 19.54 0.99 6.64
N ILE A 483 19.54 1.58 5.45
CA ILE A 483 18.79 2.81 5.11
C ILE A 483 17.74 2.48 4.05
N LEU A 484 16.46 2.74 4.35
CA LEU A 484 15.31 2.47 3.51
C LEU A 484 14.60 3.80 3.18
N GLY A 485 14.22 4.01 1.92
CA GLY A 485 13.53 5.22 1.46
C GLY A 485 12.26 4.88 0.70
N VAL A 486 11.12 5.18 1.31
CA VAL A 486 9.78 4.83 0.84
C VAL A 486 9.13 6.01 0.14
N ARG A 487 8.75 5.86 -1.13
CA ARG A 487 8.05 6.92 -1.89
C ARG A 487 6.66 7.20 -1.32
N LEU A 488 6.37 8.46 -1.06
CA LEU A 488 5.10 8.94 -0.53
C LEU A 488 4.06 9.07 -1.64
N GLY A 489 2.91 8.43 -1.41
CA GLY A 489 1.86 8.26 -2.41
C GLY A 489 2.20 7.22 -3.48
N ALA A 490 1.19 6.80 -4.23
CA ALA A 490 1.41 6.11 -5.49
C ALA A 490 2.00 7.13 -6.48
N GLY A 491 3.30 7.02 -6.77
CA GLY A 491 3.99 7.94 -7.68
C GLY A 491 3.21 8.08 -9.00
N PRO A 492 3.06 9.31 -9.54
CA PRO A 492 2.18 9.55 -10.66
C PRO A 492 2.58 8.64 -11.82
N ARG A 493 1.69 7.73 -12.22
CA ARG A 493 1.93 6.77 -13.32
C ARG A 493 2.46 7.56 -14.51
N THR A 494 3.76 7.48 -14.76
CA THR A 494 4.36 7.93 -16.00
C THR A 494 3.69 7.11 -17.08
N ARG A 495 2.72 7.72 -17.76
CA ARG A 495 2.07 7.11 -18.92
C ARG A 495 3.18 6.90 -19.93
N SER A 496 3.70 5.68 -19.95
CA SER A 496 4.56 5.17 -21.01
C SER A 496 3.77 5.31 -22.30
N ARG A 497 3.93 6.47 -22.95
CA ARG A 497 3.66 6.64 -24.35
C ARG A 497 4.61 5.67 -25.02
N ARG A 498 4.11 4.45 -25.30
CA ARG A 498 4.73 3.58 -26.29
C ARG A 498 5.15 4.48 -27.45
N PRO A 499 6.44 4.55 -27.82
CA PRO A 499 6.83 5.29 -29.00
C PRO A 499 5.99 4.75 -30.16
N ALA A 500 5.33 5.64 -30.90
CA ALA A 500 4.58 5.23 -32.07
C ALA A 500 5.55 4.48 -33.00
N PRO A 501 5.15 3.35 -33.61
CA PRO A 501 6.05 2.57 -34.45
C PRO A 501 6.56 3.45 -35.58
N SER A 502 7.84 3.80 -35.54
CA SER A 502 8.44 4.69 -36.51
C SER A 502 8.48 4.00 -37.87
N CYS A 503 7.67 4.48 -38.81
CA CYS A 503 7.76 4.06 -40.21
C CYS A 503 9.23 4.16 -40.68
N ALA A 504 9.72 3.10 -41.31
CA ALA A 504 11.13 2.97 -41.65
C ALA A 504 11.62 4.14 -42.52
N ALA A 505 12.62 4.88 -42.03
CA ALA A 505 13.36 5.81 -42.85
C ALA A 505 14.23 5.02 -43.85
N ALA A 506 14.15 5.37 -45.13
CA ALA A 506 14.93 4.69 -46.16
C ALA A 506 16.41 5.11 -46.11
N SER A 507 17.33 4.15 -46.11
CA SER A 507 18.76 4.39 -46.28
C SER A 507 19.13 4.51 -47.78
N PRO A 508 19.72 5.63 -48.23
CA PRO A 508 20.23 5.76 -49.59
C PRO A 508 21.73 5.38 -49.66
N GLY A 509 22.13 4.60 -50.67
CA GLY A 509 23.54 4.29 -50.93
C GLY A 509 23.72 3.06 -51.83
N CYS A 510 24.20 3.27 -53.06
CA CYS A 510 24.39 2.22 -54.07
C CYS A 510 25.89 1.92 -54.32
N ARG A 511 26.15 0.89 -55.16
CA ARG A 511 27.45 0.47 -55.77
C ARG A 511 28.24 -0.57 -54.94
N ASN A 512 28.86 -1.61 -55.52
CA ASN A 512 28.92 -2.08 -56.93
C ASN A 512 29.25 -3.59 -57.01
N ASP A 513 28.66 -4.31 -57.98
CA ASP A 513 29.22 -5.47 -58.73
C ASP A 513 29.73 -6.75 -57.97
N PRO A 514 30.10 -7.86 -58.66
CA PRO A 514 29.26 -8.66 -59.56
C PRO A 514 29.19 -10.17 -59.21
N ARG A 515 28.59 -10.97 -60.11
CA ARG A 515 28.37 -12.46 -60.07
C ARG A 515 29.67 -13.27 -60.42
N PRO A 516 29.72 -14.63 -60.57
CA PRO A 516 28.65 -15.66 -60.57
C PRO A 516 28.95 -17.11 -60.02
N ALA A 517 27.91 -17.98 -60.10
CA ALA A 517 27.92 -19.37 -60.64
C ALA A 517 27.70 -20.60 -59.70
N HIS A 518 27.11 -21.64 -60.33
CA HIS A 518 26.87 -23.04 -59.88
C HIS A 518 25.86 -23.30 -58.72
N GLY A 519 25.00 -24.34 -58.76
CA GLY A 519 24.53 -25.16 -59.89
C GLY A 519 23.97 -26.56 -59.56
N ARG A 520 22.79 -26.90 -60.11
CA ARG A 520 22.13 -28.26 -60.15
C ARG A 520 21.66 -28.81 -58.77
N GLY A 521 20.65 -29.71 -58.67
CA GLY A 521 19.72 -30.22 -59.69
C GLY A 521 18.57 -31.12 -59.14
N ALA A 522 17.42 -31.05 -59.82
CA ALA A 522 16.28 -31.99 -59.98
C ALA A 522 16.01 -33.20 -59.03
N ALA A 523 14.77 -33.27 -58.50
CA ALA A 523 13.98 -34.51 -58.37
C ALA A 523 12.44 -34.25 -58.29
N ARG A 524 11.64 -35.00 -59.08
CA ARG A 524 10.16 -35.17 -59.14
C ARG A 524 9.92 -36.45 -59.99
N PRO A 525 8.76 -37.17 -60.01
CA PRO A 525 7.33 -36.72 -59.96
C PRO A 525 6.51 -37.51 -58.89
N LEU A 526 5.17 -37.62 -58.78
CA LEU A 526 3.97 -37.75 -59.67
C LEU A 526 2.76 -36.99 -59.05
N CYS A 527 1.79 -36.37 -59.75
CA CYS A 527 0.74 -36.87 -60.69
C CYS A 527 -0.34 -37.72 -59.98
N LEU A 528 -1.67 -37.52 -60.11
CA LEU A 528 -2.56 -36.63 -60.92
C LEU A 528 -3.61 -35.97 -59.96
N GLY A 529 -4.58 -35.09 -60.29
CA GLY A 529 -5.14 -34.46 -61.51
C GLY A 529 -6.67 -34.26 -61.30
N GLY A 530 -7.43 -33.36 -61.94
CA GLY A 530 -7.15 -32.29 -62.90
C GLY A 530 -8.48 -31.70 -63.47
N ARG A 531 -8.41 -30.70 -64.38
CA ARG A 531 -9.55 -30.04 -65.11
C ARG A 531 -10.46 -29.14 -64.23
N SER A 532 -11.08 -28.06 -64.74
CA SER A 532 -10.92 -27.29 -66.00
C SER A 532 -11.69 -25.95 -65.95
N GLY A 533 -11.29 -24.96 -66.78
CA GLY A 533 -12.23 -23.99 -67.37
C GLY A 533 -12.20 -22.52 -66.93
N ARG A 534 -11.52 -21.68 -67.71
CA ARG A 534 -11.78 -20.22 -67.87
C ARG A 534 -12.81 -20.04 -69.04
N PRO A 535 -13.50 -18.89 -69.30
CA PRO A 535 -12.91 -17.53 -69.22
C PRO A 535 -13.80 -16.25 -69.01
N CYS A 536 -13.11 -15.13 -68.75
CA CYS A 536 -13.28 -13.76 -69.28
C CYS A 536 -14.58 -12.88 -69.15
N ARG A 537 -14.33 -11.67 -68.59
CA ARG A 537 -14.67 -10.31 -69.09
C ARG A 537 -16.10 -9.70 -68.95
N HIS A 538 -16.19 -8.76 -68.00
CA HIS A 538 -16.53 -7.32 -68.15
C HIS A 538 -17.86 -6.77 -68.74
N ARG A 539 -18.35 -5.75 -68.00
CA ARG A 539 -19.06 -4.49 -68.40
C ARG A 539 -20.62 -4.42 -68.46
N ARG A 540 -21.14 -3.63 -67.50
CA ARG A 540 -22.14 -2.52 -67.61
C ARG A 540 -23.54 -2.76 -68.24
N GLY A 541 -24.55 -2.79 -67.35
CA GLY A 541 -25.90 -2.21 -67.55
C GLY A 541 -26.88 -2.98 -68.45
N ALA A 542 -28.18 -2.64 -68.52
CA ALA A 542 -29.06 -1.85 -67.64
C ALA A 542 -30.54 -1.96 -68.13
N LEU A 543 -31.51 -1.50 -67.31
CA LEU A 543 -32.95 -1.24 -67.62
C LEU A 543 -33.95 -2.41 -67.59
N GLY A 544 -35.23 -2.07 -67.35
CA GLY A 544 -36.38 -2.99 -67.13
C GLY A 544 -36.57 -3.38 -65.65
N ALA A 545 -37.11 -2.59 -64.71
CA ALA A 545 -38.09 -1.49 -64.70
C ALA A 545 -39.57 -1.91 -64.80
N ASP A 546 -40.30 -1.81 -63.67
CA ASP A 546 -41.64 -1.18 -63.66
C ASP A 546 -42.00 -0.55 -62.27
N ARG A 547 -42.93 0.41 -62.30
CA ARG A 547 -43.78 1.02 -61.23
C ARG A 547 -43.20 1.42 -59.86
N GLN A 548 -43.03 2.75 -59.70
CA GLN A 548 -43.34 3.51 -58.47
C GLN A 548 -44.75 4.15 -58.61
N PRO A 549 -45.47 4.49 -57.51
CA PRO A 549 -45.31 5.78 -56.81
C PRO A 549 -45.46 5.70 -55.26
N GLY A 550 -45.08 6.72 -54.46
CA GLY A 550 -44.36 7.94 -54.79
C GLY A 550 -44.17 8.93 -53.61
N ARG A 551 -42.96 9.52 -53.52
CA ARG A 551 -42.53 10.91 -53.11
C ARG A 551 -43.48 11.75 -52.20
N ARG A 552 -43.00 12.59 -51.27
CA ARG A 552 -41.84 13.54 -51.28
C ARG A 552 -41.23 13.60 -49.86
N ARG A 553 -39.92 13.65 -49.55
CA ARG A 553 -38.78 14.54 -49.92
C ARG A 553 -38.86 16.02 -49.44
N ARG A 554 -38.03 16.32 -48.42
CA ARG A 554 -36.96 17.37 -48.28
C ARG A 554 -37.31 18.85 -48.54
N HIS A 555 -36.72 19.88 -47.89
CA HIS A 555 -35.28 20.13 -47.59
C HIS A 555 -35.04 21.12 -46.40
N LEU A 556 -33.83 21.66 -46.24
CA LEU A 556 -33.36 22.52 -45.12
C LEU A 556 -33.61 24.02 -45.34
N CYS A 557 -33.77 24.79 -44.25
CA CYS A 557 -33.38 26.21 -44.19
C CYS A 557 -32.80 26.60 -42.81
N ARG A 558 -32.45 27.88 -42.62
CA ARG A 558 -31.04 28.20 -42.28
C ARG A 558 -30.82 29.57 -41.61
N ILE A 559 -30.35 29.56 -40.36
CA ILE A 559 -29.58 30.62 -39.64
C ILE A 559 -30.22 32.04 -39.54
N ARG A 560 -30.56 32.47 -38.31
CA ARG A 560 -30.38 33.82 -37.67
C ARG A 560 -31.29 33.94 -36.43
N ALA A 561 -31.18 34.91 -35.50
CA ALA A 561 -30.03 35.52 -34.80
C ALA A 561 -30.53 36.61 -33.80
N GLY A 562 -30.42 36.39 -32.48
CA GLY A 562 -30.74 37.37 -31.41
C GLY A 562 -32.23 37.75 -31.24
N PRO A 563 -32.60 38.63 -30.28
CA PRO A 563 -31.81 39.23 -29.18
C PRO A 563 -32.43 38.99 -27.76
N GLY A 564 -31.90 39.65 -26.72
CA GLY A 564 -32.66 40.00 -25.49
C GLY A 564 -33.41 41.34 -25.65
N PRO A 565 -33.95 42.00 -24.60
CA PRO A 565 -33.54 41.95 -23.17
C PRO A 565 -34.74 41.94 -22.17
N ASP A 566 -34.61 42.68 -21.05
CA ASP A 566 -35.65 43.27 -20.17
C ASP A 566 -36.23 42.50 -18.94
N GLN A 567 -35.59 42.78 -17.78
CA GLN A 567 -36.25 43.15 -16.49
C GLN A 567 -36.68 44.66 -16.57
N PRO A 568 -37.20 45.37 -15.51
CA PRO A 568 -37.52 45.07 -14.10
C PRO A 568 -39.01 45.49 -13.81
N PRO A 569 -39.47 46.12 -12.68
CA PRO A 569 -38.99 46.32 -11.28
C PRO A 569 -39.97 45.77 -10.21
N GLY A 570 -39.77 45.93 -8.88
CA GLY A 570 -38.74 46.64 -8.08
C GLY A 570 -38.58 46.01 -6.67
N ALA A 571 -37.55 46.36 -5.88
CA ALA A 571 -37.48 47.52 -4.96
C ALA A 571 -38.26 47.30 -3.64
N ASP A 572 -37.81 47.68 -2.43
CA ASP A 572 -36.53 48.20 -1.88
C ASP A 572 -36.50 47.80 -0.36
N LEU A 573 -35.56 48.02 0.58
CA LEU A 573 -34.41 48.92 0.86
C LEU A 573 -33.29 48.08 1.58
N GLY A 574 -32.10 48.57 1.93
CA GLY A 574 -31.46 49.88 1.75
C GLY A 574 -30.06 49.95 2.44
N GLN A 575 -29.28 50.98 2.12
CA GLN A 575 -27.91 51.27 2.61
C GLN A 575 -27.79 52.80 2.89
N PRO A 576 -26.63 53.37 3.30
CA PRO A 576 -25.62 52.98 4.29
C PRO A 576 -25.27 54.14 5.26
N ALA A 577 -24.27 53.99 6.15
CA ALA A 577 -23.61 55.14 6.80
C ALA A 577 -22.13 54.90 7.16
N ARG A 578 -21.34 55.99 7.19
CA ARG A 578 -19.98 56.09 7.77
C ARG A 578 -19.95 57.29 8.75
N LEU A 579 -18.95 57.29 9.66
CA LEU A 579 -18.19 58.44 10.23
C LEU A 579 -18.17 58.60 11.77
N VAL A 580 -16.94 58.59 12.31
CA VAL A 580 -16.34 59.52 13.31
C VAL A 580 -16.89 59.63 14.75
N GLY A 581 -15.96 59.52 15.71
CA GLY A 581 -16.06 59.82 17.15
C GLY A 581 -15.27 58.77 17.97
N ARG A 582 -14.16 58.99 18.69
CA ARG A 582 -13.43 60.13 19.28
C ARG A 582 -13.66 60.37 20.80
N GLU A 583 -12.83 59.67 21.60
CA GLU A 583 -12.29 60.07 22.93
C GLU A 583 -13.26 60.21 24.14
N PRO A 584 -12.75 60.34 25.40
CA PRO A 584 -11.41 60.05 25.94
C PRO A 584 -11.37 59.18 27.22
N GLY A 585 -10.16 58.76 27.63
CA GLY A 585 -9.84 58.34 29.01
C GLY A 585 -8.73 57.28 29.08
N GLY A 586 -7.70 57.37 29.93
CA GLY A 586 -7.36 58.45 30.86
C GLY A 586 -6.51 57.95 32.04
N GLY A 587 -5.19 57.86 31.88
CA GLY A 587 -4.28 57.40 32.95
C GLY A 587 -2.82 57.67 32.61
N ALA A 588 -2.15 58.51 33.42
CA ALA A 588 -0.78 58.97 33.16
C ALA A 588 0.26 58.30 34.07
N GLY A 589 1.48 58.13 33.56
CA GLY A 589 2.64 57.63 34.32
C GLY A 589 3.94 58.07 33.65
N MET A 590 4.47 59.23 34.05
CA MET A 590 5.76 59.74 33.54
C MET A 590 6.96 59.08 34.25
N GLY A 591 8.03 58.83 33.50
CA GLY A 591 9.37 58.51 34.03
C GLY A 591 10.35 58.34 32.86
N ALA A 592 11.39 59.18 32.75
CA ALA A 592 12.15 59.29 31.50
C ALA A 592 13.63 59.68 31.63
N ARG A 593 14.45 59.15 30.70
CA ARG A 593 15.81 59.57 30.26
C ARG A 593 17.03 59.19 31.13
N GLY A 594 18.18 59.04 30.44
CA GLY A 594 19.54 58.74 30.98
C GLY A 594 20.00 57.32 30.60
N ARG A 595 20.68 57.00 29.47
CA ARG A 595 21.72 57.63 28.62
C ARG A 595 23.17 57.49 29.15
N ALA A 596 24.06 56.99 28.28
CA ALA A 596 25.51 56.70 28.44
C ALA A 596 25.87 55.59 29.47
N ALA A 597 26.71 54.57 29.23
CA ALA A 597 27.83 54.30 28.29
C ALA A 597 29.24 54.70 28.78
N ALA A 598 30.01 53.70 29.24
CA ALA A 598 31.48 53.66 29.27
C ALA A 598 31.96 52.19 29.46
N ASP A 599 33.20 51.92 29.04
CA ASP A 599 34.00 50.68 29.07
C ASP A 599 35.43 51.13 29.52
N PRO A 600 36.48 50.30 29.77
CA PRO A 600 36.60 48.86 30.05
C PRO A 600 37.42 48.60 31.36
N ASP A 601 38.05 47.41 31.44
CA ASP A 601 39.29 47.05 32.19
C ASP A 601 39.27 46.80 33.72
N GLY A 602 39.89 45.67 34.10
CA GLY A 602 40.18 45.28 35.49
C GLY A 602 40.81 43.89 35.58
N ARG A 603 42.10 43.79 35.94
CA ARG A 603 42.90 42.54 35.84
C ARG A 603 43.03 41.74 37.14
N ASP A 604 43.40 40.46 36.96
CA ASP A 604 44.25 39.60 37.80
C ASP A 604 43.99 39.45 39.31
N ARG A 605 43.94 38.19 39.76
CA ARG A 605 44.86 37.69 40.81
C ARG A 605 44.98 36.16 40.89
N LEU A 606 46.20 35.72 41.17
CA LEU A 606 46.60 34.32 41.43
C LEU A 606 46.65 34.02 42.93
N GLY A 607 46.47 32.75 43.30
CA GLY A 607 46.65 32.20 44.66
C GLY A 607 45.87 30.89 44.82
N SER A 608 46.40 29.67 44.72
CA SER A 608 47.64 29.04 45.22
C SER A 608 47.59 28.61 46.70
N GLY A 609 47.79 27.30 46.97
CA GLY A 609 48.19 26.82 48.30
C GLY A 609 47.54 25.52 48.86
N ARG A 610 48.34 24.42 48.87
CA ARG A 610 48.37 23.32 49.88
C ARG A 610 47.12 22.39 49.97
N ARG A 611 47.22 21.08 49.72
CA ARG A 611 47.97 19.96 50.38
C ARG A 611 47.41 19.48 51.74
N CYS A 612 47.00 18.21 51.81
CA CYS A 612 47.33 17.25 52.89
C CYS A 612 47.15 15.78 52.43
N HIS A 613 47.49 14.79 53.28
CA HIS A 613 47.75 13.38 52.91
C HIS A 613 46.81 12.35 53.59
N GLY A 614 46.78 11.12 53.02
CA GLY A 614 46.20 9.87 53.56
C GLY A 614 45.53 9.08 52.43
N ARG A 615 46.04 7.99 51.83
CA ARG A 615 47.00 6.91 52.17
C ARG A 615 46.41 5.75 53.00
N GLY A 616 46.22 4.59 52.34
CA GLY A 616 45.81 3.28 52.90
C GLY A 616 44.31 2.97 52.76
N GLY A 617 43.87 1.75 52.39
CA GLY A 617 44.63 0.59 51.86
C GLY A 617 43.88 -0.74 52.00
N GLN A 618 44.06 -1.66 51.04
CA GLN A 618 43.62 -3.09 51.02
C GLN A 618 42.08 -3.34 50.99
N GLU A 619 41.53 -4.00 49.96
CA GLU A 619 41.49 -5.45 49.65
C GLU A 619 40.41 -6.23 50.43
N GLY A 620 39.59 -7.01 49.72
CA GLY A 620 38.58 -7.91 50.31
C GLY A 620 37.44 -8.25 49.34
N MET A 621 37.38 -9.50 48.86
CA MET A 621 36.27 -9.99 48.02
C MET A 621 35.08 -10.45 48.88
N THR A 622 33.84 -10.32 48.40
CA THR A 622 32.88 -11.44 48.18
C THR A 622 31.53 -10.94 47.67
N GLY A 623 30.71 -11.86 47.16
CA GLY A 623 29.52 -11.59 46.34
C GLY A 623 28.17 -11.46 47.09
N PRO A 624 27.06 -11.89 46.46
CA PRO A 624 25.83 -11.10 46.44
C PRO A 624 24.83 -11.40 47.57
N ARG A 625 23.88 -10.49 47.74
CA ARG A 625 22.64 -10.71 48.51
C ARG A 625 21.43 -10.83 47.58
N GLU A 626 20.68 -11.90 47.77
CA GLU A 626 19.38 -12.12 47.13
C GLU A 626 18.34 -11.11 47.67
N LEU A 627 17.41 -10.68 46.81
CA LEU A 627 16.23 -9.92 47.22
C LEU A 627 15.01 -10.85 47.29
N CYS A 628 14.59 -11.16 48.52
CA CYS A 628 13.46 -12.05 48.76
C CYS A 628 12.12 -11.35 48.49
N SER A 629 11.16 -12.09 47.92
CA SER A 629 9.85 -11.57 47.52
C SER A 629 8.88 -11.41 48.69
N LYS A 630 7.92 -10.47 48.58
CA LYS A 630 6.79 -10.36 49.51
C LYS A 630 5.45 -10.23 48.77
N ARG A 631 4.58 -11.21 48.98
CA ARG A 631 3.14 -11.12 48.64
C ARG A 631 2.38 -10.40 49.76
N ILE A 632 1.29 -9.72 49.42
CA ILE A 632 0.32 -9.16 50.38
C ILE A 632 -0.98 -9.97 50.26
N PRO A 633 -1.51 -10.56 51.35
CA PRO A 633 -2.82 -11.21 51.37
C PRO A 633 -3.88 -10.37 52.11
N LEU A 634 -5.14 -10.46 51.68
CA LEU A 634 -6.30 -9.99 52.45
C LEU A 634 -7.48 -10.97 52.31
N ARG A 635 -8.16 -11.23 53.43
CA ARG A 635 -9.38 -12.03 53.57
C ARG A 635 -10.56 -11.05 53.80
N VAL A 636 -11.77 -11.20 53.22
CA VAL A 636 -12.81 -12.21 53.54
C VAL A 636 -13.14 -12.11 55.05
N ARG A 637 -14.32 -11.69 55.55
CA ARG A 637 -15.76 -11.81 55.17
C ARG A 637 -16.57 -10.83 56.10
N PRO A 638 -17.89 -10.95 56.36
CA PRO A 638 -19.05 -11.36 55.54
C PRO A 638 -20.26 -10.38 55.61
N ARG A 639 -21.17 -10.45 54.64
CA ARG A 639 -22.59 -10.77 54.90
C ARG A 639 -23.21 -11.39 53.65
#